data_AF-A0A371P5L3-F1
#
_entry.id   AF-A0A371P5L3-F1
#
_cell.length_a   1.000
_cell.length_b   1.000
_cell.length_c   1.000
_cell.angle_alpha   90.00
_cell.angle_beta   90.00
_cell.angle_gamma   90.00
#
_symmetry.space_group_name_H-M   'P 1'
#
loop_
_entity.id
_entity.type
_entity.pdbx_description
1 polymer ?
#
loop_
_entity_poly.entity_id
_entity_poly.type
_entity_poly.pdbx_seq_one_letter_code
_entity_poly.pdbx_strand_id
1 'polypeptide(L)'
;MKMSDHLLLWNQASIKVVDVRHTIMEPGDELRSYRLPASTFVYTIRGSAQMWMDGNASFVDRFHVLHGGKGMCLDIAAQDFFEYYMIFYKATLALPARQPLVKLMETNNPFQLQYSFAPGDPIPLYHRMERMESEWLQPSLLEKLHIKILFYQFVHELLSQMSKQGIQGKKVDLVSQAMRYLQEHYADRVTLDELAELLDCSVSYLSRKFKQTVGKSPIDYMIALRIDKAKELLLNTDATLQEIAESVGFSDDSYFNRMFKKQVGLSLGQFKAKVQNNPADRSRYAIVPSRLRRYSGNGYENHYQYKKVGRSSMYSGKRTPMAASLLLCMILLLSACSTGTSNTNSANGGSTPTSTTVSTPAPSPTDAAAEAPRVIKHAMGETTLTGTPERVVILTNEGTEALLAVGITPIGAVQSWIGDPWYDHIKDDMQEVTAVGDELQPNIELIASLKPDLIIGNKVRQDKIYEQLNQIAPTVFAEDLGGDWKVNFKLYMEAVNKTDEGQKAMEEFDQRIAEVKAKIGDKADTKVSVARFSASQVRIYQKQTFSGVLLNDLGFARPESQDKDSFIEIMSKETIPSMDGDVLFYFVTEAAGKSDAAKVVEEWMNDPLFKKLNVVQNNKVVQVDEAIWNTAGGYKAANLLLDEIVAYFDIK
;
A
#
# COMPACT_ATOMS: atom_id res chain seq x y z
N MET A 1 0.57 8.63 -30.72
CA MET A 1 -0.55 9.56 -30.45
C MET A 1 -0.67 10.53 -31.64
N LYS A 2 -1.87 10.98 -32.02
CA LYS A 2 -2.01 11.98 -33.09
C LYS A 2 -1.51 13.35 -32.61
N MET A 3 -0.86 14.12 -33.48
CA MET A 3 -0.35 15.45 -33.13
C MET A 3 -1.48 16.41 -32.73
N SER A 4 -2.68 16.27 -33.32
CA SER A 4 -3.87 17.03 -32.94
C SER A 4 -4.24 16.87 -31.46
N ASP A 5 -4.15 15.64 -30.95
CA ASP A 5 -4.47 15.31 -29.56
C ASP A 5 -3.38 15.84 -28.62
N HIS A 6 -2.13 15.81 -29.09
CA HIS A 6 -0.98 16.41 -28.41
C HIS A 6 -1.23 17.89 -28.12
N LEU A 7 -1.52 18.64 -29.19
CA LEU A 7 -1.71 20.09 -29.15
C LEU A 7 -2.96 20.46 -28.34
N LEU A 8 -4.03 19.68 -28.45
CA LEU A 8 -5.25 19.92 -27.67
C LEU A 8 -4.98 19.87 -26.17
N LEU A 9 -4.24 18.87 -25.69
CA LEU A 9 -3.94 18.74 -24.26
C LEU A 9 -2.93 19.81 -23.78
N TRP A 10 -1.92 20.17 -24.58
CA TRP A 10 -1.03 21.29 -24.26
C TRP A 10 -1.77 22.63 -24.13
N ASN A 11 -2.79 22.86 -24.96
CA ASN A 11 -3.59 24.09 -24.92
C ASN A 11 -4.55 24.16 -23.72
N GLN A 12 -4.89 23.02 -23.10
CA GLN A 12 -5.87 22.95 -21.99
C GLN A 12 -5.21 22.75 -20.62
N ALA A 13 -3.95 22.35 -20.60
CA ALA A 13 -3.21 22.13 -19.36
C ALA A 13 -2.65 23.44 -18.80
N SER A 14 -2.86 23.63 -17.49
CA SER A 14 -2.09 24.58 -16.68
C SER A 14 -0.73 23.98 -16.40
N ILE A 15 0.33 24.70 -16.81
CA ILE A 15 1.71 24.30 -16.62
C ILE A 15 2.35 25.09 -15.48
N LYS A 16 3.06 24.36 -14.61
CA LYS A 16 3.97 24.90 -13.60
C LYS A 16 5.37 24.37 -13.86
N VAL A 17 6.31 25.25 -14.21
CA VAL A 17 7.75 24.92 -14.20
C VAL A 17 8.16 24.73 -12.74
N VAL A 18 8.78 23.60 -12.44
CA VAL A 18 9.13 23.18 -11.08
C VAL A 18 10.60 23.41 -10.79
N ASP A 19 11.46 23.17 -11.77
CA ASP A 19 12.92 23.29 -11.63
C ASP A 19 13.58 23.40 -13.01
N VAL A 20 14.70 24.12 -13.09
CA VAL A 20 15.55 24.23 -14.28
C VAL A 20 16.99 24.02 -13.84
N ARG A 21 17.67 23.04 -14.44
CA ARG A 21 19.04 22.66 -14.09
C ARG A 21 19.95 22.73 -15.30
N HIS A 22 21.19 23.10 -15.04
CA HIS A 22 22.31 22.98 -15.96
C HIS A 22 23.32 22.03 -15.35
N THR A 23 23.83 21.08 -16.13
CA THR A 23 24.75 20.05 -15.63
C THR A 23 25.85 19.79 -16.64
N ILE A 24 27.06 19.67 -16.11
CA ILE A 24 28.29 19.33 -16.84
C ILE A 24 28.82 18.04 -16.23
N MET A 25 29.17 17.08 -17.08
CA MET A 25 29.73 15.77 -16.74
C MET A 25 31.09 15.63 -17.41
N GLU A 26 32.08 15.17 -16.65
CA GLU A 26 33.40 14.83 -17.18
C GLU A 26 33.39 13.40 -17.78
N PRO A 27 34.36 13.04 -18.65
CA PRO A 27 34.44 11.70 -19.20
C PRO A 27 34.47 10.61 -18.11
N GLY A 28 33.54 9.65 -18.19
CA GLY A 28 33.40 8.57 -17.22
C GLY A 28 32.44 8.86 -16.06
N ASP A 29 31.93 10.10 -15.93
CA ASP A 29 30.85 10.40 -14.99
C ASP A 29 29.56 9.68 -15.37
N GLU A 30 28.80 9.29 -14.36
CA GLU A 30 27.54 8.59 -14.55
C GLU A 30 26.44 9.15 -13.65
N LEU A 31 25.25 9.33 -14.23
CA LEU A 31 23.99 9.46 -13.51
C LEU A 31 23.29 8.11 -13.59
N ARG A 32 23.10 7.43 -12.45
CA ARG A 32 22.46 6.11 -12.40
C ARG A 32 21.16 6.14 -11.63
N SER A 33 20.17 5.42 -12.14
CA SER A 33 18.88 5.17 -11.52
C SER A 33 18.14 6.45 -11.12
N TYR A 34 18.32 7.54 -11.86
CA TYR A 34 17.71 8.83 -11.51
C TYR A 34 16.22 8.81 -11.87
N ARG A 35 15.36 8.77 -10.85
CA ARG A 35 13.91 8.81 -11.02
C ARG A 35 13.45 10.25 -11.24
N LEU A 36 12.78 10.51 -12.36
CA LEU A 36 12.29 11.84 -12.68
C LEU A 36 11.18 12.26 -11.70
N PRO A 37 11.36 13.33 -10.89
CA PRO A 37 10.36 13.77 -9.91
C PRO A 37 9.14 14.47 -10.54
N ALA A 38 9.25 14.87 -11.81
CA ALA A 38 8.20 15.50 -12.60
C ALA A 38 8.45 15.21 -14.09
N SER A 39 7.50 15.57 -14.97
CA SER A 39 7.74 15.53 -16.42
C SER A 39 8.92 16.43 -16.76
N THR A 40 9.80 15.93 -17.62
CA THR A 40 11.14 16.51 -17.80
C THR A 40 11.52 16.58 -19.27
N PHE A 41 12.05 17.72 -19.69
CA PHE A 41 12.82 17.86 -20.90
C PHE A 41 14.31 17.82 -20.57
N VAL A 42 15.09 17.05 -21.34
CA VAL A 42 16.55 17.09 -21.33
C VAL A 42 17.01 17.66 -22.67
N TYR A 43 17.90 18.64 -22.64
CA TYR A 43 18.47 19.24 -23.85
C TYR A 43 19.99 19.25 -23.76
N THR A 44 20.66 18.49 -24.64
CA THR A 44 22.11 18.39 -24.64
C THR A 44 22.73 19.55 -25.44
N ILE A 45 23.91 20.02 -25.05
CA ILE A 45 24.56 21.19 -25.65
C ILE A 45 25.82 20.80 -26.40
N ARG A 46 26.70 20.06 -25.74
CA ARG A 46 27.94 19.58 -26.32
C ARG A 46 28.36 18.27 -25.65
N GLY A 47 29.21 17.53 -26.35
CA GLY A 47 29.66 16.23 -25.90
C GLY A 47 28.88 15.07 -26.47
N SER A 48 29.20 13.89 -25.94
CA SER A 48 28.51 12.65 -26.24
C SER A 48 28.31 11.81 -24.97
N ALA A 49 27.16 11.17 -24.88
CA ALA A 49 26.83 10.27 -23.79
C ALA A 49 25.98 9.11 -24.28
N GLN A 50 26.02 8.01 -23.53
CA GLN A 50 24.99 7.00 -23.63
C GLN A 50 23.91 7.32 -22.61
N MET A 51 22.66 7.42 -23.06
CA MET A 51 21.51 7.64 -22.20
C MET A 51 20.58 6.44 -22.23
N TRP A 52 19.99 6.10 -21.09
CA TRP A 52 18.91 5.15 -21.00
C TRP A 52 17.69 5.84 -20.41
N MET A 53 16.58 5.73 -21.12
CA MET A 53 15.27 6.12 -20.61
C MET A 53 14.43 4.86 -20.48
N ASP A 54 14.20 4.45 -19.24
CA ASP A 54 13.61 3.18 -18.89
C ASP A 54 14.28 1.98 -19.59
N GLY A 55 15.61 1.91 -19.51
CA GLY A 55 16.41 0.84 -20.08
C GLY A 55 16.51 0.83 -21.62
N ASN A 56 15.79 1.73 -22.32
CA ASN A 56 15.99 1.91 -23.74
C ASN A 56 17.23 2.78 -23.96
N ALA A 57 18.33 2.14 -24.34
CA ALA A 57 19.58 2.82 -24.63
C ALA A 57 19.47 3.67 -25.90
N SER A 58 20.04 4.87 -25.87
CA SER A 58 20.20 5.75 -27.02
C SER A 58 21.53 6.47 -26.89
N PHE A 59 22.29 6.50 -27.98
CA PHE A 59 23.46 7.36 -28.05
C PHE A 59 22.99 8.79 -28.34
N VAL A 60 23.46 9.74 -27.55
CA VAL A 60 23.13 11.15 -27.72
C VAL A 60 24.40 11.97 -27.92
N ASP A 61 24.31 12.94 -28.81
CA ASP A 61 25.34 13.93 -29.10
C ASP A 61 24.80 15.33 -28.77
N ARG A 62 25.47 16.38 -29.27
CA ARG A 62 25.06 17.77 -29.07
C ARG A 62 23.66 18.06 -29.62
N PHE A 63 22.94 18.95 -28.94
CA PHE A 63 21.63 19.46 -29.36
C PHE A 63 20.54 18.39 -29.49
N HIS A 64 20.58 17.35 -28.68
CA HIS A 64 19.55 16.34 -28.61
C HIS A 64 18.47 16.75 -27.60
N VAL A 65 17.20 16.55 -27.95
CA VAL A 65 16.08 16.69 -27.01
C VAL A 65 15.60 15.31 -26.60
N LEU A 66 15.45 15.10 -25.30
CA LEU A 66 14.74 13.97 -24.73
C LEU A 66 13.58 14.48 -23.88
N HIS A 67 12.50 13.72 -23.83
CA HIS A 67 11.41 13.95 -22.90
C HIS A 67 11.05 12.67 -22.17
N GLY A 68 10.82 12.81 -20.85
CA GLY A 68 10.39 11.74 -19.97
C GLY A 68 9.31 12.23 -19.01
N GLY A 69 8.36 11.35 -18.72
CA GLY A 69 7.33 11.59 -17.72
C GLY A 69 7.82 11.40 -16.28
N LYS A 70 7.00 11.82 -15.31
CA LYS A 70 7.23 11.56 -13.89
C LYS A 70 7.40 10.05 -13.65
N GLY A 71 8.37 9.67 -12.82
CA GLY A 71 8.61 8.29 -12.41
C GLY A 71 9.53 7.48 -13.32
N MET A 72 9.81 7.96 -14.54
CA MET A 72 10.75 7.30 -15.44
C MET A 72 12.17 7.30 -14.86
N CYS A 73 12.91 6.24 -15.19
CA CYS A 73 14.31 6.11 -14.85
C CYS A 73 15.19 6.68 -15.96
N LEU A 74 16.03 7.65 -15.61
CA LEU A 74 17.05 8.24 -16.47
C LEU A 74 18.43 7.78 -16.00
N ASP A 75 19.18 7.17 -16.92
CA ASP A 75 20.59 6.89 -16.74
C ASP A 75 21.40 7.64 -17.81
N ILE A 76 22.56 8.18 -17.44
CA ILE A 76 23.49 8.87 -18.34
C ILE A 76 24.89 8.37 -18.02
N ALA A 77 25.63 7.94 -19.04
CA ALA A 77 27.05 7.64 -18.96
C ALA A 77 27.80 8.52 -19.96
N ALA A 78 28.58 9.47 -19.46
CA ALA A 78 29.36 10.39 -20.27
C ALA A 78 30.52 9.65 -20.94
N GLN A 79 30.56 9.66 -22.28
CA GLN A 79 31.68 9.07 -23.03
C GLN A 79 32.80 10.09 -23.21
N ASP A 80 32.42 11.35 -23.44
CA ASP A 80 33.29 12.52 -23.45
C ASP A 80 32.75 13.56 -22.44
N PHE A 81 33.39 14.73 -22.40
CA PHE A 81 32.80 15.92 -21.77
C PHE A 81 31.36 16.11 -22.24
N PHE A 82 30.38 16.13 -21.35
CA PHE A 82 28.96 16.13 -21.69
C PHE A 82 28.20 17.20 -20.91
N GLU A 83 27.48 18.06 -21.62
CA GLU A 83 26.75 19.19 -21.04
C GLU A 83 25.30 19.17 -21.48
N TYR A 84 24.38 19.36 -20.53
CA TYR A 84 22.95 19.37 -20.79
C TYR A 84 22.17 20.23 -19.80
N TYR A 85 20.95 20.60 -20.20
CA TYR A 85 19.95 21.22 -19.35
C TYR A 85 18.79 20.25 -19.06
N MET A 86 18.17 20.40 -17.90
CA MET A 86 16.91 19.74 -17.56
C MET A 86 15.85 20.76 -17.17
N ILE A 87 14.64 20.64 -17.72
CA ILE A 87 13.48 21.41 -17.25
C ILE A 87 12.43 20.46 -16.72
N PHE A 88 12.10 20.63 -15.45
CA PHE A 88 11.06 19.88 -14.75
C PHE A 88 9.77 20.70 -14.73
N TYR A 89 8.65 20.07 -15.07
CA TYR A 89 7.35 20.74 -15.09
C TYR A 89 6.22 19.81 -14.66
N LYS A 90 5.15 20.41 -14.12
CA LYS A 90 3.88 19.75 -13.81
C LYS A 90 2.80 20.30 -14.73
N ALA A 91 2.02 19.39 -15.31
CA ALA A 91 0.88 19.72 -16.16
C ALA A 91 -0.41 19.22 -15.51
N THR A 92 -1.38 20.10 -15.35
CA THR A 92 -2.68 19.80 -14.72
C THR A 92 -3.81 20.33 -15.59
N LEU A 93 -4.89 19.56 -15.78
CA LEU A 93 -6.07 20.08 -16.47
C LEU A 93 -6.74 21.14 -15.58
N ALA A 94 -7.09 22.29 -16.16
CA ALA A 94 -7.90 23.28 -15.47
C ALA A 94 -9.30 22.71 -15.17
N LEU A 95 -9.73 22.78 -13.91
CA LEU A 95 -11.04 22.29 -13.48
C LEU A 95 -12.09 23.41 -13.48
N PRO A 96 -13.34 23.12 -13.86
CA PRO A 96 -13.85 21.83 -14.33
C PRO A 96 -13.41 21.53 -15.78
N ALA A 97 -12.85 20.34 -16.01
CA ALA A 97 -12.45 19.88 -17.34
C ALA A 97 -13.57 19.07 -18.02
N ARG A 98 -13.73 19.21 -19.34
CA ARG A 98 -14.71 18.42 -20.10
C ARG A 98 -14.33 16.93 -20.06
N GLN A 99 -15.31 16.06 -19.87
CA GLN A 99 -15.11 14.61 -19.76
C GLN A 99 -14.30 13.98 -20.92
N PRO A 100 -14.45 14.40 -22.19
CA PRO A 100 -13.58 13.92 -23.28
C PRO A 100 -12.10 14.29 -23.11
N LEU A 101 -11.79 15.46 -22.54
CA LEU A 101 -10.40 15.88 -22.26
C LEU A 101 -9.79 15.06 -21.12
N VAL A 102 -10.58 14.78 -20.08
CA VAL A 102 -10.17 13.88 -18.99
C VAL A 102 -9.85 12.49 -19.55
N LYS A 103 -10.75 11.92 -20.35
CA LYS A 103 -10.53 10.61 -20.99
C LYS A 103 -9.34 10.61 -21.94
N LEU A 104 -9.11 11.71 -22.67
CA LEU A 104 -7.96 11.83 -23.55
C LEU A 104 -6.65 11.90 -22.74
N MET A 105 -6.62 12.65 -21.63
CA MET A 105 -5.49 12.70 -20.70
C MET A 105 -5.18 11.30 -20.13
N GLU A 106 -6.19 10.56 -19.71
CA GLU A 106 -6.01 9.19 -19.17
C GLU A 106 -5.48 8.20 -20.21
N THR A 107 -5.87 8.36 -21.47
CA THR A 107 -5.55 7.38 -22.53
C THR A 107 -4.27 7.70 -23.28
N ASN A 108 -3.97 8.99 -23.45
CA ASN A 108 -2.90 9.53 -24.30
C ASN A 108 -2.32 10.82 -23.68
N ASN A 109 -1.75 10.71 -22.47
CA ASN A 109 -1.11 11.84 -21.81
C ASN A 109 0.20 12.25 -22.53
N PRO A 110 0.30 13.46 -23.11
CA PRO A 110 1.52 13.94 -23.75
C PRO A 110 2.67 14.20 -22.78
N PHE A 111 2.33 14.57 -21.54
CA PHE A 111 3.29 14.89 -20.48
C PHE A 111 3.97 13.64 -19.92
N GLN A 112 3.50 12.47 -20.32
CA GLN A 112 4.08 11.17 -19.99
C GLN A 112 4.74 10.50 -21.20
N LEU A 113 4.74 11.11 -22.40
CA LEU A 113 5.35 10.46 -23.58
C LEU A 113 6.88 10.40 -23.49
N GLN A 114 7.46 9.35 -24.07
CA GLN A 114 8.90 9.26 -24.25
C GLN A 114 9.26 9.57 -25.71
N TYR A 115 10.18 10.49 -25.93
CA TYR A 115 10.78 10.72 -27.24
C TYR A 115 12.19 11.26 -27.10
N SER A 116 12.99 11.01 -28.14
CA SER A 116 14.37 11.47 -28.29
C SER A 116 14.58 11.84 -29.75
N PHE A 117 15.07 13.03 -30.04
CA PHE A 117 15.43 13.43 -31.39
C PHE A 117 16.42 14.60 -31.41
N ALA A 118 17.16 14.71 -32.52
CA ALA A 118 17.94 15.90 -32.85
C ALA A 118 17.04 16.91 -33.60
N PRO A 119 16.79 18.11 -33.05
CA PRO A 119 16.00 19.16 -33.69
C PRO A 119 16.69 19.68 -34.97
N GLY A 120 15.89 20.02 -35.99
CA GLY A 120 16.40 20.58 -37.24
C GLY A 120 16.94 22.01 -37.10
N ASP A 121 16.44 22.76 -36.12
CA ASP A 121 16.92 24.10 -35.76
C ASP A 121 17.14 24.19 -34.24
N PRO A 122 18.33 23.81 -33.74
CA PRO A 122 18.55 23.66 -32.31
C PRO A 122 18.71 25.00 -31.57
N ILE A 123 19.23 26.02 -32.23
CA ILE A 123 19.62 27.29 -31.58
C ILE A 123 18.44 28.04 -30.94
N PRO A 124 17.24 28.13 -31.55
CA PRO A 124 16.08 28.70 -30.90
C PRO A 124 15.66 27.99 -29.61
N LEU A 125 15.82 26.66 -29.54
CA LEU A 125 15.56 25.89 -28.32
C LEU A 125 16.61 26.23 -27.25
N TYR A 126 17.89 26.21 -27.64
CA TYR A 126 19.01 26.57 -26.76
C TYR A 126 18.83 27.93 -26.09
N HIS A 127 18.56 29.00 -26.85
CA HIS A 127 18.43 30.34 -26.28
C HIS A 127 17.32 30.45 -25.23
N ARG A 128 16.23 29.67 -25.39
CA ARG A 128 15.15 29.64 -24.41
C ARG A 128 15.55 28.86 -23.16
N MET A 129 16.27 27.74 -23.31
CA MET A 129 16.81 26.96 -22.19
C MET A 129 17.80 27.80 -21.35
N GLU A 130 18.79 28.40 -22.01
CA GLU A 130 19.80 29.27 -21.39
C GLU A 130 19.15 30.45 -20.65
N ARG A 131 18.16 31.10 -21.29
CA ARG A 131 17.45 32.21 -20.65
C ARG A 131 16.60 31.76 -19.46
N MET A 132 15.92 30.62 -19.56
CA MET A 132 15.14 30.07 -18.45
C MET A 132 16.04 29.73 -17.26
N GLU A 133 17.20 29.12 -17.49
CA GLU A 133 18.15 28.80 -16.42
C GLU A 133 18.69 30.07 -15.75
N SER A 134 19.11 31.06 -16.54
CA SER A 134 19.62 32.33 -16.02
C SER A 134 18.60 33.04 -15.13
N GLU A 135 17.31 33.03 -15.50
CA GLU A 135 16.23 33.62 -14.71
C GLU A 135 15.80 32.75 -13.51
N TRP A 136 16.06 31.44 -13.57
CA TRP A 136 15.71 30.50 -12.50
C TRP A 136 16.61 30.62 -11.26
N LEU A 137 17.88 31.02 -11.44
CA LEU A 137 18.85 31.10 -10.33
C LEU A 137 18.50 32.16 -9.27
N GLN A 138 17.81 33.25 -9.64
CA GLN A 138 17.37 34.31 -8.72
C GLN A 138 16.01 34.90 -9.14
N PRO A 139 14.90 34.16 -8.98
CA PRO A 139 13.65 34.49 -9.65
C PRO A 139 12.80 35.47 -8.84
N SER A 140 12.60 36.70 -9.33
CA SER A 140 11.51 37.56 -8.81
C SER A 140 10.15 37.11 -9.35
N LEU A 141 9.06 37.72 -8.89
CA LEU A 141 7.73 37.42 -9.41
C LEU A 141 7.62 37.68 -10.93
N LEU A 142 8.35 38.68 -11.44
CA LEU A 142 8.37 39.00 -12.87
C LEU A 142 9.12 37.92 -13.68
N GLU A 143 10.30 37.50 -13.23
CA GLU A 143 11.06 36.42 -13.86
C GLU A 143 10.30 35.10 -13.80
N LYS A 144 9.57 34.78 -12.72
CA LYS A 144 8.71 33.59 -12.66
C LYS A 144 7.64 33.60 -13.76
N LEU A 145 7.07 34.77 -14.05
CA LEU A 145 6.12 34.92 -15.17
C LEU A 145 6.84 34.78 -16.52
N HIS A 146 8.03 35.36 -16.67
CA HIS A 146 8.79 35.28 -17.92
C HIS A 146 9.32 33.87 -18.22
N ILE A 147 9.80 33.12 -17.22
CA ILE A 147 10.13 31.70 -17.32
C ILE A 147 8.94 30.91 -17.85
N LYS A 148 7.72 31.19 -17.37
CA LYS A 148 6.51 30.55 -17.89
C LYS A 148 6.30 30.88 -19.37
N ILE A 149 6.53 32.12 -19.79
CA ILE A 149 6.47 32.53 -21.20
C ILE A 149 7.52 31.80 -22.04
N LEU A 150 8.79 31.80 -21.60
CA LEU A 150 9.90 31.13 -22.28
C LEU A 150 9.65 29.62 -22.42
N PHE A 151 9.09 28.98 -21.39
CA PHE A 151 8.71 27.58 -21.43
C PHE A 151 7.68 27.30 -22.52
N TYR A 152 6.61 28.10 -22.62
CA TYR A 152 5.63 27.94 -23.69
C TYR A 152 6.22 28.19 -25.07
N GLN A 153 7.13 29.17 -25.21
CA GLN A 153 7.84 29.38 -26.46
C GLN A 153 8.77 28.20 -26.81
N PHE A 154 9.40 27.57 -25.81
CA PHE A 154 10.23 26.38 -25.99
C PHE A 154 9.38 25.20 -26.47
N VAL A 155 8.26 24.92 -25.80
CA VAL A 155 7.34 23.84 -26.18
C VAL A 155 6.75 24.09 -27.57
N HIS A 156 6.38 25.33 -27.89
CA HIS A 156 5.89 25.68 -29.24
C HIS A 156 6.93 25.36 -30.32
N GLU A 157 8.18 25.79 -30.12
CA GLU A 157 9.26 25.53 -31.07
C GLU A 157 9.54 24.02 -31.18
N LEU A 158 9.58 23.34 -30.04
CA LEU A 158 9.80 21.90 -29.97
C LEU A 158 8.74 21.13 -30.76
N LEU A 159 7.45 21.39 -30.50
CA LEU A 159 6.34 20.71 -31.16
C LEU A 159 6.28 21.02 -32.66
N SER A 160 6.64 22.25 -33.06
CA SER A 160 6.78 22.64 -34.47
C SER A 160 7.84 21.78 -35.18
N GLN A 161 9.02 21.62 -34.57
CA GLN A 161 10.09 20.81 -35.13
C GLN A 161 9.76 19.31 -35.13
N MET A 162 9.18 18.79 -34.04
CA MET A 162 8.67 17.42 -33.99
C MET A 162 7.66 17.14 -35.11
N SER A 163 6.74 18.08 -35.36
CA SER A 163 5.75 17.95 -36.42
C SER A 163 6.39 17.96 -37.82
N LYS A 164 7.39 18.83 -38.07
CA LYS A 164 8.10 18.90 -39.35
C LYS A 164 8.95 17.66 -39.63
N GLN A 165 9.59 17.11 -38.60
CA GLN A 165 10.46 15.94 -38.70
C GLN A 165 9.70 14.61 -38.56
N GLY A 166 8.38 14.64 -38.34
CA GLY A 166 7.56 13.43 -38.20
C GLY A 166 7.84 12.62 -36.93
N ILE A 167 8.38 13.26 -35.88
CA ILE A 167 8.71 12.61 -34.61
C ILE A 167 7.43 12.23 -33.88
N GLN A 168 7.29 10.96 -33.56
CA GLN A 168 6.19 10.45 -32.76
C GLN A 168 6.68 10.02 -31.38
N GLY A 169 6.01 10.49 -30.34
CA GLY A 169 6.24 10.00 -28.97
C GLY A 169 5.89 8.52 -28.86
N LYS A 170 6.82 7.74 -28.30
CA LYS A 170 6.57 6.36 -27.90
C LYS A 170 5.72 6.39 -26.63
N LYS A 171 4.63 5.63 -26.65
CA LYS A 171 3.81 5.43 -25.45
C LYS A 171 4.61 4.59 -24.46
N VAL A 172 4.59 5.02 -23.22
CA VAL A 172 5.24 4.34 -22.10
C VAL A 172 4.64 2.97 -21.89
N ASP A 173 5.51 1.97 -21.73
CA ASP A 173 5.08 0.69 -21.19
C ASP A 173 5.14 0.72 -19.66
N LEU A 174 4.05 1.18 -19.06
CA LEU A 174 3.87 1.26 -17.61
C LEU A 174 4.06 -0.11 -16.95
N VAL A 175 3.78 -1.20 -17.66
CA VAL A 175 3.98 -2.56 -17.14
C VAL A 175 5.46 -2.87 -17.06
N SER A 176 6.23 -2.56 -18.10
CA SER A 176 7.69 -2.74 -18.07
C SER A 176 8.36 -1.88 -16.99
N GLN A 177 7.91 -0.64 -16.78
CA GLN A 177 8.41 0.20 -15.69
C GLN A 177 8.07 -0.39 -14.32
N ALA A 178 6.81 -0.81 -14.12
CA ALA A 178 6.39 -1.48 -12.90
C ALA A 178 7.21 -2.75 -12.64
N MET A 179 7.44 -3.57 -13.67
CA MET A 179 8.25 -4.78 -13.55
C MET A 179 9.69 -4.47 -13.14
N ARG A 180 10.33 -3.46 -13.77
CA ARG A 180 11.70 -3.05 -13.42
C ARG A 180 11.78 -2.58 -11.98
N TYR A 181 10.85 -1.70 -11.57
CA TYR A 181 10.78 -1.23 -10.19
C TYR A 181 10.65 -2.40 -9.21
N LEU A 182 9.73 -3.33 -9.48
CA LEU A 182 9.52 -4.51 -8.63
C LEU A 182 10.72 -5.46 -8.63
N GLN A 183 11.53 -5.49 -9.69
CA GLN A 183 12.77 -6.27 -9.73
C GLN A 183 13.91 -5.62 -8.93
N GLU A 184 14.00 -4.29 -8.94
CA GLU A 184 15.00 -3.54 -8.16
C GLU A 184 14.66 -3.54 -6.66
N HIS A 185 13.38 -3.42 -6.34
CA HIS A 185 12.85 -3.24 -4.98
C HIS A 185 12.09 -4.47 -4.47
N TYR A 186 12.36 -5.66 -4.99
CA TYR A 186 11.60 -6.86 -4.62
C TYR A 186 11.69 -7.17 -3.12
N ALA A 187 12.81 -6.86 -2.45
CA ALA A 187 12.99 -7.09 -1.02
C ALA A 187 12.31 -6.01 -0.15
N ASP A 188 12.01 -4.84 -0.71
CA ASP A 188 11.41 -3.73 0.02
C ASP A 188 9.90 -3.92 0.21
N ARG A 189 9.31 -3.25 1.19
CA ARG A 189 7.84 -3.14 1.27
C ARG A 189 7.38 -2.19 0.15
N VAL A 190 6.79 -2.76 -0.90
CA VAL A 190 6.20 -2.02 -2.02
C VAL A 190 4.69 -2.21 -2.04
N THR A 191 3.95 -1.12 -1.91
CA THR A 191 2.49 -1.10 -2.03
C THR A 191 2.04 -0.80 -3.46
N LEU A 192 0.80 -1.17 -3.80
CA LEU A 192 0.21 -0.83 -5.09
C LEU A 192 0.00 0.67 -5.25
N ASP A 193 -0.34 1.37 -4.17
CA ASP A 193 -0.56 2.80 -4.16
C ASP A 193 0.75 3.56 -4.43
N GLU A 194 1.84 3.18 -3.76
CA GLU A 194 3.18 3.72 -4.06
C GLU A 194 3.60 3.44 -5.50
N LEU A 195 3.39 2.22 -5.99
CA LEU A 195 3.75 1.86 -7.36
C LEU A 195 2.90 2.64 -8.39
N ALA A 196 1.63 2.88 -8.11
CA ALA A 196 0.75 3.64 -9.00
C ALA A 196 1.08 5.14 -8.97
N GLU A 197 1.35 5.71 -7.80
CA GLU A 197 1.79 7.09 -7.62
C GLU A 197 3.14 7.37 -8.29
N LEU A 198 4.07 6.42 -8.17
CA LEU A 198 5.36 6.45 -8.83
C LEU A 198 5.18 6.54 -10.35
N LEU A 199 4.27 5.74 -10.90
CA LEU A 199 4.03 5.63 -12.34
C LEU A 199 2.97 6.63 -12.85
N ASP A 200 2.57 7.60 -12.02
CA ASP A 200 1.59 8.63 -12.31
C ASP A 200 0.28 8.09 -12.92
N CYS A 201 -0.24 6.99 -12.36
CA CYS A 201 -1.46 6.36 -12.82
C CYS A 201 -2.33 5.87 -11.66
N SER A 202 -3.59 5.51 -11.92
CA SER A 202 -4.44 4.94 -10.86
C SER A 202 -4.11 3.47 -10.61
N VAL A 203 -4.25 3.03 -9.35
CA VAL A 203 -4.03 1.63 -8.94
C VAL A 203 -4.87 0.66 -9.78
N SER A 204 -6.13 1.02 -10.03
CA SER A 204 -7.05 0.21 -10.83
C SER A 204 -6.60 0.09 -12.30
N TYR A 205 -6.07 1.18 -12.87
CA TYR A 205 -5.52 1.16 -14.23
C TYR A 205 -4.26 0.30 -14.31
N LEU A 206 -3.31 0.50 -13.40
CA LEU A 206 -2.08 -0.27 -13.33
C LEU A 206 -2.36 -1.75 -13.14
N SER A 207 -3.17 -2.12 -12.15
CA SER A 207 -3.47 -3.52 -11.83
C SER A 207 -4.13 -4.25 -13.00
N ARG A 208 -5.11 -3.61 -13.65
CA ARG A 208 -5.78 -4.17 -14.84
C ARG A 208 -4.79 -4.33 -15.99
N LYS A 209 -4.00 -3.30 -16.28
CA LYS A 209 -3.07 -3.32 -17.41
C LYS A 209 -1.93 -4.32 -17.19
N PHE A 210 -1.38 -4.37 -15.99
CA PHE A 210 -0.34 -5.31 -15.58
C PHE A 210 -0.85 -6.75 -15.67
N LYS A 211 -2.06 -7.03 -15.16
CA LYS A 211 -2.66 -8.37 -15.28
C LYS A 211 -2.95 -8.77 -16.72
N GLN A 212 -3.38 -7.84 -17.57
CA GLN A 212 -3.58 -8.09 -19.00
C GLN A 212 -2.28 -8.44 -19.74
N THR A 213 -1.16 -7.79 -19.37
CA THR A 213 0.13 -7.97 -20.04
C THR A 213 0.94 -9.13 -19.47
N VAL A 214 0.98 -9.29 -18.14
CA VAL A 214 1.84 -10.24 -17.40
C VAL A 214 1.06 -11.47 -16.92
N GLY A 215 -0.27 -11.42 -16.88
CA GLY A 215 -1.13 -12.50 -16.38
C GLY A 215 -1.28 -12.57 -14.86
N LYS A 216 -0.55 -11.72 -14.10
CA LYS A 216 -0.55 -11.65 -12.63
C LYS A 216 -0.79 -10.22 -12.16
N SER A 217 -1.21 -10.02 -10.90
CA SER A 217 -1.18 -8.67 -10.31
C SER A 217 0.26 -8.23 -10.05
N PRO A 218 0.55 -6.91 -9.88
CA PRO A 218 1.89 -6.46 -9.54
C PRO A 218 2.42 -7.09 -8.24
N ILE A 219 1.57 -7.26 -7.22
CA ILE A 219 1.95 -7.90 -5.95
C ILE A 219 2.21 -9.41 -6.14
N ASP A 220 1.36 -10.12 -6.88
CA ASP A 220 1.61 -11.54 -7.18
C ASP A 220 2.90 -11.75 -8.00
N TYR A 221 3.23 -10.79 -8.86
CA TYR A 221 4.48 -10.77 -9.61
C TYR A 221 5.68 -10.57 -8.68
N MET A 222 5.59 -9.61 -7.74
CA MET A 222 6.62 -9.38 -6.73
C MET A 222 6.81 -10.61 -5.82
N ILE A 223 5.73 -11.23 -5.34
CA ILE A 223 5.80 -12.46 -4.55
C ILE A 223 6.50 -13.56 -5.36
N ALA A 224 6.19 -13.70 -6.66
CA ALA A 224 6.88 -14.66 -7.51
C ALA A 224 8.39 -14.38 -7.62
N LEU A 225 8.79 -13.12 -7.80
CA LEU A 225 10.20 -12.72 -7.80
C LEU A 225 10.90 -13.10 -6.48
N ARG A 226 10.28 -12.79 -5.34
CA ARG A 226 10.81 -13.15 -4.01
C ARG A 226 10.99 -14.66 -3.85
N ILE A 227 10.00 -15.45 -4.29
CA ILE A 227 10.08 -16.91 -4.24
C ILE A 227 11.18 -17.45 -5.16
N ASP A 228 11.36 -16.88 -6.36
CA ASP A 228 12.43 -17.29 -7.26
C ASP A 228 13.82 -16.96 -6.70
N LYS A 229 13.98 -15.79 -6.06
CA LYS A 229 15.21 -15.44 -5.33
C LYS A 229 15.45 -16.32 -4.10
N ALA A 230 14.40 -16.67 -3.37
CA ALA A 230 14.50 -17.61 -2.26
C ALA A 230 14.97 -19.00 -2.73
N LYS A 231 14.50 -19.49 -3.88
CA LYS A 231 15.00 -20.74 -4.46
C LYS A 231 16.49 -20.65 -4.78
N GLU A 232 16.94 -19.55 -5.38
CA GLU A 232 18.37 -19.33 -5.69
C GLU A 232 19.22 -19.40 -4.41
N LEU A 233 18.78 -18.73 -3.33
CA LEU A 233 19.49 -18.75 -2.04
C LEU A 233 19.49 -20.14 -1.39
N LEU A 234 18.35 -20.85 -1.42
CA LEU A 234 18.25 -22.22 -0.90
C LEU A 234 19.14 -23.22 -1.64
N LEU A 235 19.42 -22.99 -2.92
CA LEU A 235 20.26 -23.85 -3.75
C LEU A 235 21.75 -23.53 -3.60
N ASN A 236 22.10 -22.26 -3.43
CA ASN A 236 23.49 -21.79 -3.56
C ASN A 236 24.17 -21.42 -2.23
N THR A 237 23.44 -21.46 -1.10
CA THR A 237 23.95 -21.04 0.20
C THR A 237 23.53 -22.00 1.32
N ASP A 238 24.21 -21.91 2.46
CA ASP A 238 23.82 -22.61 3.69
C ASP A 238 22.95 -21.74 4.62
N ALA A 239 22.42 -20.62 4.12
CA ALA A 239 21.59 -19.69 4.89
C ALA A 239 20.39 -20.41 5.55
N THR A 240 20.04 -19.91 6.73
CA THR A 240 18.87 -20.33 7.49
C THR A 240 17.59 -19.85 6.79
N LEU A 241 16.45 -20.45 7.12
CA LEU A 241 15.18 -20.05 6.51
C LEU A 241 14.80 -18.61 6.86
N GLN A 242 15.13 -18.18 8.08
CA GLN A 242 14.89 -16.83 8.57
C GLN A 242 15.73 -15.80 7.80
N GLU A 243 17.05 -16.03 7.67
CA GLU A 243 17.93 -15.13 6.89
C GLU A 243 17.47 -15.01 5.43
N ILE A 244 17.01 -16.11 4.84
CA ILE A 244 16.45 -16.09 3.47
C ILE A 244 15.17 -15.27 3.44
N ALA A 245 14.23 -15.49 4.36
CA ALA A 245 12.96 -14.78 4.44
C ALA A 245 13.17 -13.26 4.55
N GLU A 246 14.04 -12.83 5.48
CA GLU A 246 14.41 -11.44 5.69
C GLU A 246 15.07 -10.85 4.44
N SER A 247 16.02 -11.56 3.82
CA SER A 247 16.74 -11.06 2.63
C SER A 247 15.86 -10.87 1.38
N VAL A 248 14.80 -11.67 1.23
CA VAL A 248 13.87 -11.53 0.10
C VAL A 248 12.64 -10.70 0.44
N GLY A 249 12.57 -10.12 1.65
CA GLY A 249 11.53 -9.16 2.04
C GLY A 249 10.26 -9.75 2.65
N PHE A 250 10.27 -10.99 3.12
CA PHE A 250 9.15 -11.54 3.91
C PHE A 250 9.36 -11.23 5.40
N SER A 251 8.40 -10.54 6.02
CA SER A 251 8.42 -10.23 7.45
C SER A 251 7.78 -11.32 8.33
N ASP A 252 7.08 -12.29 7.71
CA ASP A 252 6.38 -13.38 8.40
C ASP A 252 6.80 -14.72 7.77
N ASP A 253 7.43 -15.57 8.57
CA ASP A 253 7.92 -16.90 8.18
C ASP A 253 6.79 -17.86 7.78
N SER A 254 5.63 -17.76 8.43
CA SER A 254 4.45 -18.58 8.13
C SER A 254 3.84 -18.19 6.79
N TYR A 255 3.76 -16.88 6.51
CA TYR A 255 3.32 -16.34 5.23
C TYR A 255 4.31 -16.72 4.11
N PHE A 256 5.62 -16.56 4.35
CA PHE A 256 6.65 -16.97 3.40
C PHE A 256 6.53 -18.44 3.03
N ASN A 257 6.46 -19.33 4.02
CA ASN A 257 6.37 -20.78 3.79
C ASN A 257 5.09 -21.16 3.03
N ARG A 258 3.97 -20.49 3.32
CA ARG A 258 2.71 -20.68 2.59
C ARG A 258 2.82 -20.23 1.14
N MET A 259 3.37 -19.04 0.88
CA MET A 259 3.55 -18.53 -0.48
C MET A 259 4.53 -19.38 -1.28
N PHE A 260 5.61 -19.84 -0.64
CA PHE A 260 6.56 -20.77 -1.24
C PHE A 260 5.86 -22.09 -1.62
N LYS A 261 5.11 -22.70 -0.70
CA LYS A 261 4.35 -23.92 -0.98
C LYS A 261 3.30 -23.73 -2.07
N LYS A 262 2.61 -22.58 -2.10
CA LYS A 262 1.62 -22.25 -3.13
C LYS A 262 2.24 -22.17 -4.52
N GLN A 263 3.42 -21.58 -4.66
CA GLN A 263 4.07 -21.41 -5.97
C GLN A 263 4.93 -22.60 -6.41
N VAL A 264 5.56 -23.30 -5.46
CA VAL A 264 6.53 -24.37 -5.73
C VAL A 264 5.91 -25.77 -5.57
N GLY A 265 4.80 -25.88 -4.83
CA GLY A 265 4.15 -27.15 -4.50
C GLY A 265 4.80 -27.90 -3.33
N LEU A 266 5.95 -27.44 -2.83
CA LEU A 266 6.71 -28.04 -1.72
C LEU A 266 6.90 -27.00 -0.62
N SER A 267 6.91 -27.44 0.64
CA SER A 267 7.35 -26.56 1.74
C SER A 267 8.86 -26.29 1.66
N LEU A 268 9.34 -25.23 2.31
CA LEU A 268 10.75 -24.86 2.36
C LEU A 268 11.65 -26.00 2.85
N GLY A 269 11.24 -26.69 3.93
CA GLY A 269 11.97 -27.84 4.48
C GLY A 269 12.04 -29.02 3.51
N GLN A 270 10.93 -29.34 2.83
CA GLN A 270 10.90 -30.39 1.82
C GLN A 270 11.74 -30.04 0.58
N PHE A 271 11.73 -28.77 0.17
CA PHE A 271 12.54 -28.28 -0.93
C PHE A 271 14.03 -28.38 -0.59
N LYS A 272 14.45 -27.91 0.60
CA LYS A 272 15.84 -28.00 1.08
C LYS A 272 16.30 -29.46 1.21
N ALA A 273 15.49 -30.34 1.79
CA ALA A 273 15.81 -31.77 1.92
C ALA A 273 15.92 -32.50 0.57
N LYS A 274 15.08 -32.15 -0.41
CA LYS A 274 15.13 -32.72 -1.76
C LYS A 274 16.39 -32.30 -2.52
N VAL A 275 16.85 -31.07 -2.32
CA VAL A 275 18.09 -30.54 -2.91
C VAL A 275 19.33 -31.15 -2.23
N GLN A 276 19.29 -31.37 -0.90
CA GLN A 276 20.40 -31.95 -0.14
C GLN A 276 20.76 -33.40 -0.53
N ASN A 277 19.89 -34.11 -1.25
CA ASN A 277 20.11 -35.51 -1.64
C ASN A 277 20.96 -35.72 -2.91
N ASN A 278 21.52 -34.68 -3.53
CA ASN A 278 22.44 -34.85 -4.68
C ASN A 278 23.82 -34.20 -4.44
N PRO A 279 24.84 -34.98 -4.02
CA PRO A 279 26.20 -34.47 -3.78
C PRO A 279 26.87 -33.86 -5.01
N ALA A 280 26.44 -34.24 -6.23
CA ALA A 280 27.00 -33.74 -7.48
C ALA A 280 26.63 -32.27 -7.77
N ASP A 281 25.53 -31.76 -7.20
CA ASP A 281 25.04 -30.38 -7.43
C ASP A 281 25.67 -29.36 -6.48
N ARG A 282 26.42 -29.80 -5.45
CA ARG A 282 27.05 -28.92 -4.45
C ARG A 282 28.48 -28.51 -4.78
N SER A 283 29.18 -29.24 -5.64
CA SER A 283 30.58 -28.94 -5.94
C SER A 283 30.71 -28.10 -7.21
N ARG A 284 31.19 -26.86 -7.08
CA ARG A 284 31.69 -26.06 -8.23
C ARG A 284 32.86 -26.75 -8.97
N TYR A 285 33.41 -27.83 -8.40
CA TYR A 285 34.50 -28.65 -8.91
C TYR A 285 34.12 -30.14 -8.93
N ALA A 286 32.90 -30.48 -9.36
CA ALA A 286 32.51 -31.88 -9.49
C ALA A 286 33.41 -32.58 -10.53
N ILE A 287 34.20 -33.56 -10.10
CA ILE A 287 35.06 -34.39 -10.98
C ILE A 287 34.21 -35.40 -11.79
N VAL A 288 32.90 -35.46 -11.53
CA VAL A 288 31.96 -36.40 -12.14
C VAL A 288 30.80 -35.62 -12.79
N PRO A 289 30.38 -35.95 -14.02
CA PRO A 289 29.28 -35.25 -14.69
C PRO A 289 27.94 -35.36 -13.94
N SER A 290 27.16 -34.27 -13.94
CA SER A 290 25.85 -34.15 -13.24
C SER A 290 24.76 -35.10 -13.73
N ARG A 291 24.94 -35.75 -14.88
CA ARG A 291 24.14 -36.89 -15.33
C ARG A 291 25.00 -38.14 -15.36
N LEU A 292 24.83 -39.02 -14.38
CA LEU A 292 25.21 -40.42 -14.55
C LEU A 292 24.41 -40.97 -15.74
N ARG A 293 25.06 -41.12 -16.90
CA ARG A 293 24.56 -42.02 -17.95
C ARG A 293 24.34 -43.36 -17.28
N ARG A 294 23.08 -43.80 -17.17
CA ARG A 294 22.75 -45.19 -16.83
C ARG A 294 23.57 -46.06 -17.77
N TYR A 295 24.58 -46.75 -17.25
CA TYR A 295 25.37 -47.70 -18.01
C TYR A 295 24.51 -48.94 -18.23
N SER A 296 23.62 -48.88 -19.22
CA SER A 296 23.03 -50.03 -19.88
C SER A 296 22.22 -49.57 -21.09
N GLY A 297 22.94 -49.14 -22.13
CA GLY A 297 22.44 -49.06 -23.50
C GLY A 297 23.22 -50.04 -24.36
N ASN A 298 22.66 -51.26 -24.48
CA ASN A 298 22.96 -52.32 -25.45
C ASN A 298 24.37 -52.92 -25.56
N GLY A 299 24.41 -54.22 -25.26
CA GLY A 299 24.87 -55.23 -26.22
C GLY A 299 26.37 -55.39 -26.38
N TYR A 300 26.90 -56.41 -25.69
CA TYR A 300 28.22 -57.02 -25.90
C TYR A 300 29.41 -56.19 -25.45
N GLU A 301 29.86 -56.41 -24.20
CA GLU A 301 31.26 -56.72 -23.84
C GLU A 301 31.44 -56.68 -22.31
N ASN A 302 31.38 -57.86 -21.70
CA ASN A 302 32.29 -58.35 -20.65
C ASN A 302 31.80 -59.73 -20.20
N HIS A 303 31.89 -60.65 -21.16
CA HIS A 303 31.73 -62.08 -21.02
C HIS A 303 33.06 -62.68 -20.53
N TYR A 304 33.50 -62.47 -19.29
CA TYR A 304 34.64 -63.24 -18.72
C TYR A 304 34.73 -63.16 -17.19
N GLN A 305 33.65 -63.42 -16.45
CA GLN A 305 33.78 -63.73 -15.00
C GLN A 305 32.83 -64.83 -14.48
N TYR A 306 32.22 -65.63 -15.36
CA TYR A 306 31.41 -66.79 -14.92
C TYR A 306 31.81 -68.07 -15.63
N LYS A 307 32.91 -68.69 -15.20
CA LYS A 307 33.06 -70.15 -15.26
C LYS A 307 33.80 -70.70 -14.03
N LYS A 308 33.00 -71.37 -13.18
CA LYS A 308 33.30 -72.48 -12.23
C LYS A 308 34.27 -72.11 -11.09
N VAL A 309 33.95 -72.27 -9.82
CA VAL A 309 33.72 -73.48 -8.99
C VAL A 309 33.19 -72.93 -7.64
N GLY A 310 32.24 -73.46 -6.86
CA GLY A 310 31.48 -74.70 -6.79
C GLY A 310 30.81 -74.73 -5.39
N ARG A 311 29.70 -75.46 -5.29
CA ARG A 311 28.88 -75.82 -4.10
C ARG A 311 27.94 -74.73 -3.53
N SER A 312 26.66 -74.96 -3.21
CA SER A 312 25.65 -76.01 -3.44
C SER A 312 24.30 -75.40 -2.99
N SER A 313 23.29 -75.30 -3.87
CA SER A 313 21.96 -75.96 -3.80
C SER A 313 21.25 -76.03 -2.44
N MET A 314 20.03 -75.46 -2.28
CA MET A 314 18.71 -76.13 -2.50
C MET A 314 17.50 -75.34 -1.92
N TYR A 315 16.45 -75.19 -2.75
CA TYR A 315 14.98 -75.17 -2.46
C TYR A 315 14.37 -74.02 -1.61
N SER A 316 13.17 -73.47 -1.85
CA SER A 316 12.04 -73.69 -2.79
C SER A 316 11.23 -72.36 -2.81
N GLY A 317 10.60 -71.90 -3.89
CA GLY A 317 9.27 -72.35 -4.28
C GLY A 317 8.39 -71.16 -4.75
N LYS A 318 8.36 -70.96 -6.07
CA LYS A 318 7.29 -70.46 -6.97
C LYS A 318 6.49 -69.17 -6.66
N ARG A 319 6.42 -68.37 -7.73
CA ARG A 319 5.54 -67.21 -8.00
C ARG A 319 4.08 -67.65 -8.21
N THR A 320 3.13 -66.77 -7.89
CA THR A 320 1.81 -66.71 -8.54
C THR A 320 1.27 -65.27 -8.63
N PRO A 321 0.34 -65.01 -9.58
CA PRO A 321 0.15 -63.71 -10.21
C PRO A 321 -1.09 -62.94 -9.70
N MET A 322 -1.07 -61.66 -10.07
CA MET A 322 -2.00 -60.57 -9.84
C MET A 322 -3.40 -60.78 -10.49
N ALA A 323 -4.09 -61.87 -10.14
CA ALA A 323 -5.46 -62.17 -10.60
C ALA A 323 -6.45 -62.44 -9.44
N ALA A 324 -5.99 -62.54 -8.19
CA ALA A 324 -6.82 -62.83 -7.02
C ALA A 324 -7.43 -61.58 -6.34
N SER A 325 -6.90 -60.38 -6.61
CA SER A 325 -7.36 -59.15 -5.94
C SER A 325 -8.63 -58.55 -6.58
N LEU A 326 -8.96 -58.94 -7.82
CA LEU A 326 -10.17 -58.49 -8.52
C LEU A 326 -11.42 -59.33 -8.20
N LEU A 327 -11.26 -60.53 -7.62
CA LEU A 327 -12.37 -61.42 -7.28
C LEU A 327 -12.97 -61.13 -5.89
N LEU A 328 -12.26 -60.36 -5.03
CA LEU A 328 -12.70 -60.06 -3.66
C LEU A 328 -13.67 -58.87 -3.59
N CYS A 329 -13.70 -58.00 -4.59
CA CYS A 329 -14.58 -56.83 -4.63
C CYS A 329 -15.99 -57.13 -5.19
N MET A 330 -16.19 -58.27 -5.87
CA MET A 330 -17.48 -58.63 -6.48
C MET A 330 -18.42 -59.41 -5.54
N ILE A 331 -17.94 -59.83 -4.37
CA ILE A 331 -18.72 -60.66 -3.42
C ILE A 331 -19.40 -59.80 -2.32
N LEU A 332 -19.03 -58.52 -2.16
CA LEU A 332 -19.61 -57.63 -1.15
C LEU A 332 -20.84 -56.82 -1.62
N LEU A 333 -21.28 -56.96 -2.87
CA LEU A 333 -22.42 -56.22 -3.44
C LEU A 333 -23.73 -57.02 -3.56
N LEU A 334 -23.81 -58.23 -3.00
CA LEU A 334 -25.00 -59.08 -3.06
C LEU A 334 -25.43 -59.54 -1.66
N SER A 335 -25.93 -58.60 -0.85
CA SER A 335 -26.69 -58.91 0.37
C SER A 335 -27.56 -57.70 0.73
N ALA A 336 -28.74 -57.60 0.12
CA ALA A 336 -29.98 -57.16 0.76
C ALA A 336 -31.07 -56.93 -0.31
N CYS A 337 -31.82 -57.99 -0.62
CA CYS A 337 -33.19 -57.85 -1.09
C CYS A 337 -33.92 -59.17 -0.84
N SER A 338 -34.81 -59.18 0.15
CA SER A 338 -35.98 -60.06 0.27
C SER A 338 -36.55 -59.89 1.68
N THR A 339 -37.84 -59.70 1.96
CA THR A 339 -39.15 -59.72 1.28
C THR A 339 -40.16 -59.25 2.37
N GLY A 340 -41.37 -58.72 2.16
CA GLY A 340 -42.21 -58.45 1.00
C GLY A 340 -43.65 -58.12 1.46
N THR A 341 -44.39 -57.47 0.54
CA THR A 341 -45.86 -57.57 0.31
C THR A 341 -46.82 -56.89 1.33
N SER A 342 -47.86 -56.12 0.95
CA SER A 342 -48.78 -56.26 -0.20
C SER A 342 -49.64 -54.99 -0.44
N ASN A 343 -49.90 -54.69 -1.73
CA ASN A 343 -51.18 -54.31 -2.38
C ASN A 343 -52.01 -53.11 -1.86
N THR A 344 -52.68 -52.25 -2.66
CA THR A 344 -52.99 -52.20 -4.11
C THR A 344 -53.62 -50.84 -4.46
N ASN A 345 -53.43 -50.44 -5.72
CA ASN A 345 -54.33 -49.69 -6.63
C ASN A 345 -54.66 -48.18 -6.43
N SER A 346 -54.07 -47.42 -7.36
CA SER A 346 -54.72 -46.66 -8.45
C SER A 346 -55.59 -45.43 -8.18
N ALA A 347 -55.06 -44.33 -8.72
CA ALA A 347 -55.69 -43.41 -9.69
C ALA A 347 -56.36 -42.12 -9.21
N ASN A 348 -55.76 -41.04 -9.72
CA ASN A 348 -56.35 -39.83 -10.29
C ASN A 348 -56.92 -38.72 -9.38
N GLY A 349 -56.59 -37.49 -9.78
CA GLY A 349 -57.44 -36.32 -9.60
C GLY A 349 -56.93 -35.30 -8.59
N GLY A 350 -56.32 -34.23 -9.08
CA GLY A 350 -56.01 -33.05 -8.28
C GLY A 350 -57.27 -32.26 -7.91
N SER A 351 -57.21 -31.56 -6.77
CA SER A 351 -57.77 -30.21 -6.54
C SER A 351 -57.58 -29.83 -5.06
N THR A 352 -56.91 -28.71 -4.82
CA THR A 352 -57.08 -27.85 -3.64
C THR A 352 -58.46 -27.18 -3.70
N PRO A 353 -58.93 -26.45 -2.66
CA PRO A 353 -58.55 -26.40 -1.23
C PRO A 353 -59.80 -26.60 -0.32
N THR A 354 -59.66 -26.61 1.00
CA THR A 354 -60.47 -25.79 1.96
C THR A 354 -60.06 -26.10 3.40
N SER A 355 -59.89 -25.01 4.14
CA SER A 355 -59.64 -24.79 5.55
C SER A 355 -60.54 -25.57 6.53
N THR A 356 -59.97 -26.09 7.62
CA THR A 356 -60.55 -25.98 8.98
C THR A 356 -59.47 -26.10 10.07
N THR A 357 -59.50 -25.08 10.91
CA THR A 357 -58.96 -24.74 12.24
C THR A 357 -58.62 -25.81 13.30
N VAL A 358 -57.49 -25.54 13.98
CA VAL A 358 -57.10 -25.68 15.41
C VAL A 358 -56.86 -27.06 16.06
N SER A 359 -55.60 -27.27 16.48
CA SER A 359 -55.26 -27.63 17.88
C SER A 359 -53.76 -27.40 18.17
N THR A 360 -53.48 -26.45 19.06
CA THR A 360 -52.18 -26.08 19.65
C THR A 360 -51.73 -27.11 20.70
N PRO A 361 -50.42 -27.37 20.84
CA PRO A 361 -49.82 -27.70 22.13
C PRO A 361 -49.03 -26.49 22.67
N ALA A 362 -49.23 -26.19 23.94
CA ALA A 362 -48.56 -25.14 24.70
C ALA A 362 -47.02 -25.35 24.78
N PRO A 363 -46.24 -24.27 24.97
CA PRO A 363 -44.80 -24.26 24.77
C PRO A 363 -44.02 -24.74 26.02
N SER A 364 -42.89 -25.40 25.76
CA SER A 364 -41.80 -25.54 26.72
C SER A 364 -41.13 -24.18 26.97
N PRO A 365 -40.67 -23.88 28.18
CA PRO A 365 -40.15 -22.55 28.52
C PRO A 365 -38.69 -22.37 28.08
N THR A 366 -38.35 -21.10 27.86
CA THR A 366 -37.02 -20.50 27.65
C THR A 366 -36.65 -20.26 26.19
N ASP A 367 -37.38 -19.35 25.55
CA ASP A 367 -36.83 -18.55 24.46
C ASP A 367 -36.51 -17.18 25.07
N ALA A 368 -35.22 -16.85 25.15
CA ALA A 368 -34.79 -15.49 25.41
C ALA A 368 -35.38 -14.63 24.29
N ALA A 369 -36.10 -13.56 24.65
CA ALA A 369 -36.77 -12.71 23.68
C ALA A 369 -35.81 -12.35 22.53
N ALA A 370 -36.06 -12.88 21.33
CA ALA A 370 -35.29 -12.54 20.15
C ALA A 370 -35.46 -11.03 19.90
N GLU A 371 -34.42 -10.25 20.19
CA GLU A 371 -34.41 -8.82 19.92
C GLU A 371 -34.70 -8.55 18.44
N ALA A 372 -35.53 -7.54 18.19
CA ALA A 372 -35.91 -7.17 16.83
C ALA A 372 -34.66 -6.86 15.97
N PRO A 373 -34.65 -7.26 14.68
CA PRO A 373 -33.55 -6.95 13.77
C PRO A 373 -33.36 -5.43 13.63
N ARG A 374 -32.11 -4.98 13.73
CA ARG A 374 -31.68 -3.58 13.56
C ARG A 374 -30.96 -3.43 12.22
N VAL A 375 -31.39 -2.47 11.40
CA VAL A 375 -30.75 -2.18 10.11
C VAL A 375 -29.78 -1.02 10.31
N ILE A 376 -28.48 -1.31 10.21
CA ILE A 376 -27.40 -0.33 10.35
C ILE A 376 -27.06 0.23 8.98
N LYS A 377 -27.13 1.55 8.83
CA LYS A 377 -26.68 2.25 7.62
C LYS A 377 -25.22 2.63 7.76
N HIS A 378 -24.40 2.29 6.77
CA HIS A 378 -22.96 2.50 6.83
C HIS A 378 -22.37 2.77 5.44
N ALA A 379 -21.07 3.04 5.37
CA ALA A 379 -20.37 3.52 4.17
C ALA A 379 -20.47 2.60 2.93
N MET A 380 -20.82 1.33 3.15
CA MET A 380 -20.88 0.29 2.12
C MET A 380 -22.31 -0.19 1.84
N GLY A 381 -23.34 0.43 2.46
CA GLY A 381 -24.74 0.08 2.27
C GLY A 381 -25.50 -0.08 3.59
N GLU A 382 -26.33 -1.11 3.67
CA GLU A 382 -27.13 -1.44 4.85
C GLU A 382 -26.83 -2.87 5.29
N THR A 383 -26.62 -3.07 6.58
CA THR A 383 -26.40 -4.39 7.20
C THR A 383 -27.43 -4.62 8.29
N THR A 384 -28.12 -5.77 8.26
CA THR A 384 -29.09 -6.14 9.30
C THR A 384 -28.41 -6.96 10.38
N LEU A 385 -28.48 -6.52 11.63
CA LEU A 385 -27.95 -7.19 12.82
C LEU A 385 -29.09 -7.59 13.75
N THR A 386 -28.97 -8.73 14.42
CA THR A 386 -29.95 -9.25 15.38
C THR A 386 -29.28 -9.55 16.71
N GLY A 387 -29.90 -9.19 17.83
CA GLY A 387 -29.29 -9.39 19.16
C GLY A 387 -28.08 -8.50 19.42
N THR A 388 -27.31 -8.77 20.46
CA THR A 388 -26.07 -8.06 20.78
C THR A 388 -24.88 -8.91 20.32
N PRO A 389 -23.99 -8.41 19.45
CA PRO A 389 -22.78 -9.14 19.04
C PRO A 389 -21.88 -9.46 20.24
N GLU A 390 -21.41 -10.71 20.34
CA GLU A 390 -20.51 -11.19 21.41
C GLU A 390 -19.08 -11.40 20.89
N ARG A 391 -18.88 -11.53 19.58
CA ARG A 391 -17.63 -11.92 18.92
C ARG A 391 -17.22 -10.89 17.88
N VAL A 392 -16.91 -9.69 18.37
CA VAL A 392 -16.59 -8.54 17.50
C VAL A 392 -15.12 -8.56 17.08
N VAL A 393 -14.87 -8.37 15.78
CA VAL A 393 -13.55 -8.04 15.23
C VAL A 393 -13.54 -6.59 14.77
N ILE A 394 -12.50 -5.84 15.16
CA ILE A 394 -12.35 -4.41 14.84
C ILE A 394 -11.10 -4.13 14.01
N LEU A 395 -11.26 -3.40 12.91
CA LEU A 395 -10.20 -3.19 11.91
C LEU A 395 -9.62 -1.78 11.92
N THR A 396 -9.86 -1.01 12.98
CA THR A 396 -9.28 0.32 13.19
C THR A 396 -8.84 0.52 14.64
N ASN A 397 -7.81 1.35 14.84
CA ASN A 397 -7.36 1.70 16.18
C ASN A 397 -8.41 2.54 16.95
N GLU A 398 -9.01 3.53 16.28
CA GLU A 398 -10.02 4.39 16.89
C GLU A 398 -11.29 3.64 17.29
N GLY A 399 -11.72 2.67 16.47
CA GLY A 399 -12.85 1.81 16.78
C GLY A 399 -12.52 0.81 17.89
N THR A 400 -11.26 0.41 18.05
CA THR A 400 -10.84 -0.45 19.18
C THR A 400 -11.10 0.26 20.49
N GLU A 401 -10.71 1.54 20.59
CA GLU A 401 -11.00 2.35 21.77
C GLU A 401 -12.50 2.58 21.99
N ALA A 402 -13.28 2.72 20.91
CA ALA A 402 -14.73 2.88 21.00
C ALA A 402 -15.40 1.66 21.67
N LEU A 403 -14.98 0.44 21.31
CA LEU A 403 -15.46 -0.79 21.95
C LEU A 403 -15.06 -0.85 23.43
N LEU A 404 -13.79 -0.56 23.73
CA LEU A 404 -13.28 -0.57 25.10
C LEU A 404 -13.97 0.48 25.99
N ALA A 405 -14.39 1.62 25.43
CA ALA A 405 -15.10 2.66 26.16
C ALA A 405 -16.44 2.20 26.75
N VAL A 406 -17.09 1.20 26.13
CA VAL A 406 -18.35 0.61 26.61
C VAL A 406 -18.17 -0.80 27.17
N GLY A 407 -16.93 -1.17 27.51
CA GLY A 407 -16.60 -2.45 28.16
C GLY A 407 -16.66 -3.67 27.22
N ILE A 408 -16.57 -3.47 25.91
CA ILE A 408 -16.47 -4.57 24.94
C ILE A 408 -14.99 -4.78 24.60
N THR A 409 -14.46 -5.95 24.96
CA THR A 409 -13.15 -6.42 24.49
C THR A 409 -13.33 -7.21 23.20
N PRO A 410 -12.77 -6.78 22.06
CA PRO A 410 -12.93 -7.48 20.79
C PRO A 410 -12.18 -8.82 20.82
N ILE A 411 -12.67 -9.83 20.10
CA ILE A 411 -11.94 -11.11 19.97
C ILE A 411 -10.74 -11.02 19.03
N GLY A 412 -10.74 -10.02 18.16
CA GLY A 412 -9.61 -9.68 17.30
C GLY A 412 -9.59 -8.21 16.93
N ALA A 413 -8.40 -7.63 16.90
CA ALA A 413 -8.18 -6.24 16.54
C ALA A 413 -6.94 -6.08 15.67
N VAL A 414 -6.92 -5.10 14.78
CA VAL A 414 -5.68 -4.72 14.08
C VAL A 414 -4.68 -4.15 15.09
N GLN A 415 -3.40 -4.48 14.93
CA GLN A 415 -2.34 -3.98 15.81
C GLN A 415 -2.20 -2.46 15.72
N SER A 416 -1.69 -1.87 16.80
CA SER A 416 -1.43 -0.44 16.91
C SER A 416 -0.29 0.01 15.99
N TRP A 417 -0.37 1.25 15.50
CA TRP A 417 0.60 1.78 14.52
C TRP A 417 2.03 1.82 15.06
N ILE A 418 2.21 2.12 16.35
CA ILE A 418 3.51 2.22 17.03
C ILE A 418 3.58 1.35 18.30
N GLY A 419 2.74 0.32 18.40
CA GLY A 419 2.70 -0.59 19.56
C GLY A 419 3.24 -2.00 19.23
N ASP A 420 3.58 -2.76 20.27
CA ASP A 420 3.97 -4.18 20.17
C ASP A 420 3.11 -5.07 21.08
N PRO A 421 1.95 -5.55 20.60
CA PRO A 421 1.22 -5.11 19.41
C PRO A 421 0.27 -3.91 19.68
N TRP A 422 0.12 -3.50 20.95
CA TRP A 422 -0.89 -2.54 21.38
C TRP A 422 -0.28 -1.23 21.87
N TYR A 423 -1.04 -0.12 21.79
CA TYR A 423 -0.67 1.12 22.46
C TYR A 423 -0.64 0.95 23.98
N ASP A 424 0.22 1.72 24.64
CA ASP A 424 0.41 1.64 26.09
C ASP A 424 -0.87 1.90 26.89
N HIS A 425 -1.75 2.78 26.41
CA HIS A 425 -3.00 3.14 27.11
C HIS A 425 -4.14 2.13 26.94
N ILE A 426 -3.99 1.11 26.10
CA ILE A 426 -4.98 0.04 25.93
C ILE A 426 -4.43 -1.37 26.16
N LYS A 427 -3.11 -1.56 26.26
CA LYS A 427 -2.49 -2.89 26.31
C LYS A 427 -3.05 -3.79 27.42
N ASP A 428 -3.40 -3.22 28.56
CA ASP A 428 -3.94 -3.97 29.70
C ASP A 428 -5.35 -4.51 29.43
N ASP A 429 -6.15 -3.80 28.63
CA ASP A 429 -7.48 -4.22 28.20
C ASP A 429 -7.42 -5.25 27.04
N MET A 430 -6.25 -5.41 26.41
CA MET A 430 -6.08 -6.12 25.14
C MET A 430 -5.29 -7.45 25.26
N GLN A 431 -5.05 -7.93 26.49
CA GLN A 431 -4.19 -9.09 26.76
C GLN A 431 -4.66 -10.39 26.07
N GLU A 432 -5.97 -10.60 25.96
CA GLU A 432 -6.57 -11.80 25.35
C GLU A 432 -7.00 -11.60 23.89
N VAL A 433 -6.74 -10.41 23.32
CA VAL A 433 -7.17 -10.06 21.97
C VAL A 433 -6.18 -10.60 20.94
N THR A 434 -6.70 -11.21 19.89
CA THR A 434 -5.86 -11.68 18.77
C THR A 434 -5.54 -10.52 17.83
N ALA A 435 -4.24 -10.23 17.62
CA ALA A 435 -3.81 -9.27 16.61
C ALA A 435 -4.08 -9.83 15.19
N VAL A 436 -4.97 -9.18 14.43
CA VAL A 436 -5.40 -9.65 13.10
C VAL A 436 -4.65 -8.96 11.95
N GLY A 437 -3.38 -8.63 12.14
CA GLY A 437 -2.56 -7.85 11.18
C GLY A 437 -2.63 -6.35 11.45
N ASP A 438 -2.18 -5.53 10.51
CA ASP A 438 -2.20 -4.07 10.62
C ASP A 438 -3.44 -3.43 9.96
N GLU A 439 -3.70 -2.16 10.28
CA GLU A 439 -4.88 -1.42 9.81
C GLU A 439 -4.96 -1.31 8.28
N LEU A 440 -3.82 -1.33 7.56
CA LEU A 440 -3.78 -1.28 6.09
C LEU A 440 -3.95 -2.66 5.46
N GLN A 441 -3.50 -3.71 6.15
CA GLN A 441 -3.51 -5.08 5.64
C GLN A 441 -3.97 -6.10 6.70
N PRO A 442 -5.28 -6.11 7.06
CA PRO A 442 -5.81 -7.12 7.96
C PRO A 442 -5.70 -8.54 7.38
N ASN A 443 -5.43 -9.51 8.25
CA ASN A 443 -5.32 -10.92 7.91
C ASN A 443 -6.71 -11.59 7.89
N ILE A 444 -7.32 -11.61 6.71
CA ILE A 444 -8.68 -12.12 6.47
C ILE A 444 -8.85 -13.59 6.89
N GLU A 445 -7.83 -14.43 6.69
CA GLU A 445 -7.89 -15.83 7.10
C GLU A 445 -7.91 -15.98 8.62
N LEU A 446 -7.12 -15.17 9.33
CA LEU A 446 -7.12 -15.14 10.78
C LEU A 446 -8.47 -14.63 11.31
N ILE A 447 -9.01 -13.56 10.72
CA ILE A 447 -10.36 -13.05 11.02
C ILE A 447 -11.41 -14.16 10.85
N ALA A 448 -11.39 -14.89 9.74
CA ALA A 448 -12.32 -16.01 9.51
C ALA A 448 -12.18 -17.12 10.57
N SER A 449 -10.95 -17.42 11.01
CA SER A 449 -10.69 -18.45 12.02
C SER A 449 -11.26 -18.11 13.40
N LEU A 450 -11.37 -16.80 13.70
CA LEU A 450 -11.95 -16.30 14.95
C LEU A 450 -13.48 -16.46 15.01
N LYS A 451 -14.13 -16.74 13.87
CA LYS A 451 -15.59 -16.86 13.76
C LYS A 451 -16.32 -15.68 14.41
N PRO A 452 -16.11 -14.45 13.90
CA PRO A 452 -16.81 -13.28 14.41
C PRO A 452 -18.31 -13.35 14.09
N ASP A 453 -19.11 -12.67 14.89
CA ASP A 453 -20.53 -12.39 14.61
C ASP A 453 -20.76 -10.95 14.11
N LEU A 454 -19.74 -10.09 14.24
CA LEU A 454 -19.69 -8.76 13.65
C LEU A 454 -18.23 -8.38 13.32
N ILE A 455 -18.03 -7.78 12.15
CA ILE A 455 -16.78 -7.12 11.76
C ILE A 455 -17.04 -5.63 11.59
N ILE A 456 -16.22 -4.81 12.24
CA ILE A 456 -16.27 -3.35 12.12
C ILE A 456 -14.99 -2.88 11.44
N GLY A 457 -15.10 -1.99 10.46
CA GLY A 457 -13.94 -1.42 9.76
C GLY A 457 -14.20 -0.03 9.20
N ASN A 458 -13.38 0.38 8.23
CA ASN A 458 -13.43 1.70 7.64
C ASN A 458 -13.14 1.65 6.13
N LYS A 459 -13.94 2.38 5.36
CA LYS A 459 -13.85 2.42 3.90
C LYS A 459 -12.52 2.96 3.40
N VAL A 460 -11.96 4.01 4.02
CA VAL A 460 -10.66 4.59 3.61
C VAL A 460 -9.53 3.57 3.67
N ARG A 461 -9.62 2.59 4.57
CA ARG A 461 -8.58 1.58 4.80
C ARG A 461 -8.87 0.26 4.09
N GLN A 462 -10.11 -0.21 4.18
CA GLN A 462 -10.46 -1.60 3.87
C GLN A 462 -11.52 -1.77 2.77
N ASP A 463 -11.87 -0.72 2.01
CA ASP A 463 -12.87 -0.78 0.91
C ASP A 463 -12.69 -2.01 -0.01
N LYS A 464 -11.44 -2.25 -0.44
CA LYS A 464 -11.10 -3.34 -1.37
C LYS A 464 -11.38 -4.75 -0.82
N ILE A 465 -11.47 -4.92 0.49
CA ILE A 465 -11.68 -6.22 1.15
C ILE A 465 -13.06 -6.35 1.79
N TYR A 466 -13.93 -5.35 1.68
CA TYR A 466 -15.28 -5.35 2.26
C TYR A 466 -16.07 -6.62 1.89
N GLU A 467 -16.14 -6.97 0.61
CA GLU A 467 -16.89 -8.16 0.15
C GLU A 467 -16.34 -9.48 0.73
N GLN A 468 -15.05 -9.54 1.02
CA GLN A 468 -14.43 -10.73 1.63
C GLN A 468 -14.75 -10.81 3.12
N LEU A 469 -14.77 -9.68 3.82
CA LEU A 469 -15.16 -9.58 5.22
C LEU A 469 -16.65 -9.88 5.41
N ASN A 470 -17.51 -9.37 4.52
CA ASN A 470 -18.95 -9.59 4.56
C ASN A 470 -19.35 -11.05 4.30
N GLN A 471 -18.47 -11.85 3.67
CA GLN A 471 -18.65 -13.30 3.54
C GLN A 471 -18.31 -14.06 4.84
N ILE A 472 -17.56 -13.45 5.76
CA ILE A 472 -17.18 -14.05 7.04
C ILE A 472 -18.26 -13.78 8.09
N ALA A 473 -18.66 -12.52 8.24
CA ALA A 473 -19.67 -12.08 9.20
C ALA A 473 -20.30 -10.75 8.73
N PRO A 474 -21.49 -10.37 9.25
CA PRO A 474 -22.04 -9.04 9.03
C PRO A 474 -20.98 -7.96 9.24
N THR A 475 -20.83 -7.05 8.29
CA THR A 475 -19.71 -6.09 8.27
C THR A 475 -20.20 -4.65 8.18
N VAL A 476 -19.78 -3.79 9.10
CA VAL A 476 -20.16 -2.38 9.18
C VAL A 476 -18.94 -1.49 9.03
N PHE A 477 -18.96 -0.57 8.06
CA PHE A 477 -17.84 0.33 7.75
C PHE A 477 -18.17 1.80 7.99
N ALA A 478 -17.32 2.48 8.74
CA ALA A 478 -17.30 3.95 8.76
C ALA A 478 -16.78 4.51 7.41
N GLU A 479 -17.15 5.77 7.10
CA GLU A 479 -16.81 6.41 5.83
C GLU A 479 -15.38 6.96 5.83
N ASP A 480 -14.97 7.69 6.89
CA ASP A 480 -13.68 8.37 7.00
C ASP A 480 -13.06 8.20 8.41
N LEU A 481 -11.86 8.74 8.64
CA LEU A 481 -11.09 8.69 9.88
C LEU A 481 -10.77 10.11 10.39
N GLY A 482 -9.97 10.22 11.45
CA GLY A 482 -9.42 11.50 11.89
C GLY A 482 -10.47 12.39 12.54
N GLY A 483 -10.87 13.47 11.88
CA GLY A 483 -11.83 14.44 12.43
C GLY A 483 -13.22 13.85 12.72
N ASP A 484 -13.57 12.74 12.06
CA ASP A 484 -14.89 12.11 12.16
C ASP A 484 -14.99 11.05 13.27
N TRP A 485 -14.02 10.97 14.20
CA TRP A 485 -14.00 9.92 15.23
C TRP A 485 -15.27 9.88 16.10
N LYS A 486 -15.92 11.02 16.39
CA LYS A 486 -17.22 11.05 17.12
C LYS A 486 -18.36 10.45 16.29
N VAL A 487 -18.35 10.66 14.98
CA VAL A 487 -19.33 10.08 14.04
C VAL A 487 -19.15 8.57 13.96
N ASN A 488 -17.89 8.14 13.83
CA ASN A 488 -17.51 6.73 13.82
C ASN A 488 -17.91 6.02 15.12
N PHE A 489 -17.59 6.64 16.27
CA PHE A 489 -17.98 6.12 17.59
C PHE A 489 -19.49 5.84 17.65
N LYS A 490 -20.33 6.80 17.22
CA LYS A 490 -21.79 6.62 17.22
C LYS A 490 -22.23 5.44 16.34
N LEU A 491 -21.66 5.30 15.15
CA LEU A 491 -21.95 4.17 14.25
C LEU A 491 -21.58 2.83 14.90
N TYR A 492 -20.43 2.78 15.58
CA TYR A 492 -19.96 1.55 16.23
C TYR A 492 -20.85 1.16 17.40
N MET A 493 -21.33 2.13 18.19
CA MET A 493 -22.27 1.89 19.29
C MET A 493 -23.61 1.36 18.79
N GLU A 494 -24.10 1.87 17.66
CA GLU A 494 -25.31 1.34 17.01
C GLU A 494 -25.11 -0.11 16.55
N ALA A 495 -23.95 -0.41 15.94
CA ALA A 495 -23.61 -1.74 15.44
C ALA A 495 -23.51 -2.79 16.56
N VAL A 496 -22.93 -2.44 17.71
CA VAL A 496 -22.76 -3.34 18.85
C VAL A 496 -23.91 -3.32 19.86
N ASN A 497 -25.02 -2.64 19.54
CA ASN A 497 -26.20 -2.52 20.42
C ASN A 497 -25.92 -1.85 21.78
N LYS A 498 -25.05 -0.83 21.78
CA LYS A 498 -24.62 -0.08 22.97
C LYS A 498 -24.89 1.41 22.84
N THR A 499 -26.00 1.78 22.19
CA THR A 499 -26.34 3.18 21.94
C THR A 499 -26.48 3.99 23.22
N ASP A 500 -27.08 3.41 24.27
CA ASP A 500 -27.29 4.10 25.55
C ASP A 500 -25.98 4.31 26.31
N GLU A 501 -25.14 3.27 26.42
CA GLU A 501 -23.82 3.37 27.04
C GLU A 501 -22.89 4.30 26.24
N GLY A 502 -22.95 4.23 24.91
CA GLY A 502 -22.23 5.11 24.01
C GLY A 502 -22.66 6.56 24.13
N GLN A 503 -23.96 6.84 24.20
CA GLN A 503 -24.48 8.18 24.42
C GLN A 503 -24.01 8.73 25.76
N LYS A 504 -24.10 7.94 26.83
CA LYS A 504 -23.60 8.34 28.15
C LYS A 504 -22.11 8.66 28.12
N ALA A 505 -21.29 7.81 27.49
CA ALA A 505 -19.84 8.05 27.37
C ALA A 505 -19.53 9.35 26.62
N MET A 506 -20.30 9.67 25.58
CA MET A 506 -20.14 10.92 24.82
C MET A 506 -20.63 12.14 25.60
N GLU A 507 -21.74 12.03 26.34
CA GLU A 507 -22.23 13.08 27.24
C GLU A 507 -21.22 13.41 28.34
N GLU A 508 -20.59 12.40 28.93
CA GLU A 508 -19.51 12.57 29.91
C GLU A 508 -18.31 13.28 29.29
N PHE A 509 -17.91 12.91 28.07
CA PHE A 509 -16.82 13.59 27.36
C PHE A 509 -17.15 15.04 27.02
N ASP A 510 -18.33 15.32 26.46
CA ASP A 510 -18.76 16.67 26.13
C ASP A 510 -18.91 17.55 27.38
N GLN A 511 -19.33 16.97 28.51
CA GLN A 511 -19.33 17.66 29.81
C GLN A 511 -17.91 18.05 30.22
N ARG A 512 -16.92 17.14 30.11
CA ARG A 512 -15.51 17.47 30.41
C ARG A 512 -15.01 18.60 29.52
N ILE A 513 -15.33 18.59 28.24
CA ILE A 513 -14.98 19.68 27.31
C ILE A 513 -15.61 21.00 27.75
N ALA A 514 -16.90 21.00 28.11
CA ALA A 514 -17.59 22.20 28.56
C ALA A 514 -16.99 22.77 29.86
N GLU A 515 -16.64 21.90 30.81
CA GLU A 515 -15.98 22.28 32.07
C GLU A 515 -14.61 22.91 31.80
N VAL A 516 -13.77 22.28 30.97
CA VAL A 516 -12.45 22.81 30.61
C VAL A 516 -12.59 24.13 29.85
N LYS A 517 -13.51 24.22 28.89
CA LYS A 517 -13.78 25.44 28.12
C LYS A 517 -14.29 26.59 28.98
N ALA A 518 -15.04 26.32 30.05
CA ALA A 518 -15.45 27.37 30.99
C ALA A 518 -14.26 27.92 31.82
N LYS A 519 -13.19 27.13 31.98
CA LYS A 519 -12.03 27.44 32.82
C LYS A 519 -10.80 27.93 32.04
N ILE A 520 -10.81 27.80 30.72
CA ILE A 520 -9.68 28.17 29.85
C ILE A 520 -9.33 29.66 29.93
N GLY A 521 -10.34 30.54 30.05
CA GLY A 521 -10.18 31.99 30.07
C GLY A 521 -9.39 32.53 28.87
N ASP A 522 -8.55 33.54 29.12
CA ASP A 522 -7.71 34.19 28.10
C ASP A 522 -6.70 33.23 27.42
N LYS A 523 -6.48 32.02 27.97
CA LYS A 523 -5.60 31.03 27.34
C LYS A 523 -6.15 30.53 26.01
N ALA A 524 -7.46 30.65 25.77
CA ALA A 524 -8.08 30.31 24.49
C ALA A 524 -7.50 31.12 23.32
N ASP A 525 -7.02 32.34 23.56
CA ASP A 525 -6.43 33.19 22.52
C ASP A 525 -5.02 32.72 22.09
N THR A 526 -4.44 31.74 22.79
CA THR A 526 -3.15 31.13 22.44
C THR A 526 -3.24 30.43 21.09
N LYS A 527 -2.43 30.83 20.12
CA LYS A 527 -2.33 30.19 18.81
C LYS A 527 -1.58 28.87 18.91
N VAL A 528 -2.31 27.76 18.96
CA VAL A 528 -1.78 26.40 19.05
C VAL A 528 -1.40 25.86 17.67
N SER A 529 -0.11 25.63 17.46
CA SER A 529 0.46 24.99 16.27
C SER A 529 0.67 23.49 16.52
N VAL A 530 0.34 22.65 15.54
CA VAL A 530 0.53 21.19 15.60
C VAL A 530 1.29 20.72 14.37
N ALA A 531 2.41 20.03 14.59
CA ALA A 531 3.24 19.50 13.51
C ALA A 531 3.58 18.02 13.70
N ARG A 532 3.86 17.34 12.59
CA ARG A 532 4.32 15.95 12.56
C ARG A 532 5.63 15.85 11.80
N PHE A 533 6.59 15.16 12.39
CA PHE A 533 7.84 14.80 11.75
C PHE A 533 7.87 13.30 11.45
N SER A 534 8.29 12.93 10.24
CA SER A 534 8.50 11.53 9.86
C SER A 534 9.71 11.44 8.93
N ALA A 535 10.22 10.24 8.70
CA ALA A 535 11.35 10.03 7.80
C ALA A 535 11.08 10.46 6.34
N SER A 536 9.81 10.51 5.90
CA SER A 536 9.46 10.82 4.51
C SER A 536 9.02 12.26 4.27
N GLN A 537 8.42 12.90 5.29
CA GLN A 537 7.84 14.23 5.16
C GLN A 537 7.58 14.88 6.52
N VAL A 538 7.49 16.20 6.50
CA VAL A 538 7.06 17.02 7.64
C VAL A 538 5.71 17.66 7.30
N ARG A 539 4.79 17.70 8.25
CA ARG A 539 3.42 18.17 8.05
C ARG A 539 2.99 19.12 9.17
N ILE A 540 2.12 20.06 8.85
CA ILE A 540 1.31 20.79 9.84
C ILE A 540 -0.14 20.31 9.78
N TYR A 541 -0.79 20.27 10.94
CA TYR A 541 -2.13 19.71 11.11
C TYR A 541 -3.17 20.83 11.17
N GLN A 542 -4.25 20.67 10.42
CA GLN A 542 -5.32 21.66 10.25
C GLN A 542 -6.54 21.29 11.12
N LYS A 543 -7.68 21.98 10.96
CA LYS A 543 -8.86 21.78 11.84
C LYS A 543 -9.51 20.40 11.72
N GLN A 544 -9.53 19.78 10.53
CA GLN A 544 -10.24 18.51 10.32
C GLN A 544 -9.42 17.27 10.71
N THR A 545 -8.47 17.43 11.63
CA THR A 545 -7.65 16.34 12.18
C THR A 545 -8.08 15.99 13.59
N PHE A 546 -7.67 14.84 14.12
CA PHE A 546 -8.04 14.39 15.45
C PHE A 546 -7.76 15.45 16.54
N SER A 547 -6.51 15.92 16.64
CA SER A 547 -6.14 17.01 17.55
C SER A 547 -6.75 18.35 17.15
N GLY A 548 -6.89 18.63 15.86
CA GLY A 548 -7.52 19.85 15.36
C GLY A 548 -8.97 20.04 15.80
N VAL A 549 -9.77 18.97 15.78
CA VAL A 549 -11.17 18.98 16.22
C VAL A 549 -11.26 19.23 17.72
N LEU A 550 -10.43 18.56 18.54
CA LEU A 550 -10.44 18.78 19.98
C LEU A 550 -10.05 20.21 20.38
N LEU A 551 -8.98 20.74 19.75
CA LEU A 551 -8.55 22.13 19.99
C LEU A 551 -9.65 23.13 19.62
N ASN A 552 -10.37 22.86 18.53
CA ASN A 552 -11.51 23.68 18.09
C ASN A 552 -12.70 23.57 19.07
N ASP A 553 -13.02 22.37 19.56
CA ASP A 553 -14.08 22.15 20.55
C ASP A 553 -13.81 22.94 21.84
N LEU A 554 -12.56 22.92 22.30
CA LEU A 554 -12.08 23.70 23.46
C LEU A 554 -12.02 25.21 23.22
N GLY A 555 -12.00 25.65 21.95
CA GLY A 555 -11.98 27.06 21.56
C GLY A 555 -10.59 27.68 21.50
N PHE A 556 -9.52 26.89 21.38
CA PHE A 556 -8.17 27.43 21.16
C PHE A 556 -8.03 28.07 19.78
N ALA A 557 -7.36 29.22 19.73
CA ALA A 557 -6.95 29.85 18.48
C ALA A 557 -5.91 28.99 17.74
N ARG A 558 -5.90 29.11 16.40
CA ARG A 558 -4.89 28.48 15.53
C ARG A 558 -4.09 29.57 14.80
N PRO A 559 -2.79 29.33 14.47
CA PRO A 559 -2.06 30.18 13.53
C PRO A 559 -2.80 30.25 12.18
N GLU A 560 -2.73 31.37 11.46
CA GLU A 560 -3.41 31.54 10.16
C GLU A 560 -3.06 30.43 9.15
N SER A 561 -1.83 29.93 9.19
CA SER A 561 -1.38 28.79 8.38
C SER A 561 -2.10 27.48 8.70
N GLN A 562 -2.65 27.33 9.90
CA GLN A 562 -3.31 26.13 10.43
C GLN A 562 -4.80 26.32 10.76
N ASP A 563 -5.33 27.52 10.56
CA ASP A 563 -6.72 27.90 10.81
C ASP A 563 -7.62 27.60 9.59
N LYS A 564 -7.44 26.44 8.95
CA LYS A 564 -8.14 26.06 7.71
C LYS A 564 -9.03 24.84 7.93
N ASP A 565 -10.20 24.83 7.29
CA ASP A 565 -11.09 23.67 7.18
C ASP A 565 -10.54 22.64 6.18
N SER A 566 -9.39 22.07 6.52
CA SER A 566 -8.69 21.05 5.74
C SER A 566 -8.02 20.05 6.68
N PHE A 567 -7.33 19.06 6.13
CA PHE A 567 -6.71 17.98 6.89
C PHE A 567 -5.26 18.27 7.27
N ILE A 568 -4.32 18.27 6.31
CA ILE A 568 -2.90 18.50 6.57
C ILE A 568 -2.27 19.32 5.44
N GLU A 569 -1.14 19.97 5.73
CA GLU A 569 -0.28 20.60 4.73
C GLU A 569 1.14 19.99 4.81
N ILE A 570 1.69 19.58 3.67
CA ILE A 570 3.05 19.06 3.58
C ILE A 570 4.02 20.22 3.48
N MET A 571 5.05 20.19 4.32
CA MET A 571 5.98 21.28 4.52
C MET A 571 7.25 21.09 3.67
N SER A 572 7.83 22.21 3.22
CA SER A 572 9.22 22.30 2.78
C SER A 572 9.99 23.21 3.74
N LYS A 573 11.32 23.27 3.62
CA LYS A 573 12.14 24.12 4.50
C LYS A 573 11.76 25.60 4.37
N GLU A 574 11.41 26.03 3.16
CA GLU A 574 10.97 27.41 2.90
C GLU A 574 9.66 27.77 3.58
N THR A 575 8.80 26.77 3.87
CA THR A 575 7.51 26.99 4.54
C THR A 575 7.58 26.81 6.05
N ILE A 576 8.75 26.57 6.66
CA ILE A 576 8.95 26.50 8.11
C ILE A 576 8.23 27.64 8.90
N PRO A 577 8.20 28.91 8.43
CA PRO A 577 7.44 29.97 9.10
C PRO A 577 5.97 29.63 9.38
N SER A 578 5.34 28.76 8.58
CA SER A 578 3.96 28.29 8.79
C SER A 578 3.79 27.37 10.02
N MET A 579 4.87 26.93 10.66
CA MET A 579 4.85 26.19 11.94
C MET A 579 4.76 27.10 13.17
N ASP A 580 4.95 28.42 13.00
CA ASP A 580 4.96 29.34 14.14
C ASP A 580 3.59 29.39 14.85
N GLY A 581 3.62 29.83 16.10
CA GLY A 581 2.47 29.94 16.99
C GLY A 581 2.90 30.47 18.34
N ASP A 582 1.97 30.53 19.28
CA ASP A 582 2.33 30.83 20.68
C ASP A 582 2.85 29.57 21.39
N VAL A 583 2.40 28.40 20.93
CA VAL A 583 2.92 27.07 21.30
C VAL A 583 2.92 26.16 20.07
N LEU A 584 3.96 25.32 19.96
CA LEU A 584 4.08 24.28 18.93
C LEU A 584 4.15 22.93 19.62
N PHE A 585 3.08 22.13 19.47
CA PHE A 585 3.11 20.72 19.79
C PHE A 585 3.57 19.94 18.56
N TYR A 586 4.55 19.06 18.74
CA TYR A 586 4.99 18.19 17.66
C TYR A 586 5.11 16.74 18.12
N PHE A 587 4.82 15.82 17.22
CA PHE A 587 5.05 14.40 17.44
C PHE A 587 5.86 13.81 16.28
N VAL A 588 6.54 12.70 16.58
CA VAL A 588 7.49 12.06 15.67
C VAL A 588 7.00 10.66 15.35
N THR A 589 6.97 10.35 14.06
CA THR A 589 6.62 9.01 13.58
C THR A 589 7.85 8.25 13.16
N GLU A 590 8.13 7.20 13.92
CA GLU A 590 9.12 6.20 13.55
C GLU A 590 8.40 5.01 12.91
N ALA A 591 8.59 4.83 11.60
CA ALA A 591 8.15 3.60 10.95
C ALA A 591 9.10 2.47 11.35
N ALA A 592 8.56 1.31 11.72
CA ALA A 592 9.34 0.12 12.06
C ALA A 592 10.40 -0.17 10.97
N GLY A 593 11.68 -0.11 11.35
CA GLY A 593 12.82 -0.35 10.46
C GLY A 593 13.40 0.86 9.73
N LYS A 594 12.93 2.09 9.98
CA LYS A 594 13.53 3.33 9.44
C LYS A 594 13.93 4.29 10.57
N SER A 595 15.23 4.37 10.88
CA SER A 595 15.79 5.17 11.98
C SER A 595 16.09 6.64 11.63
N ASP A 596 15.35 7.24 10.69
CA ASP A 596 15.72 8.56 10.14
C ASP A 596 14.78 9.70 10.57
N ALA A 597 13.65 9.42 11.25
CA ALA A 597 12.74 10.47 11.70
C ALA A 597 13.42 11.41 12.71
N ALA A 598 14.23 10.87 13.63
CA ALA A 598 15.04 11.67 14.55
C ALA A 598 16.02 12.61 13.82
N LYS A 599 16.62 12.16 12.71
CA LYS A 599 17.49 13.01 11.87
C LYS A 599 16.69 14.11 11.19
N VAL A 600 15.49 13.82 10.71
CA VAL A 600 14.60 14.85 10.13
C VAL A 600 14.24 15.89 11.18
N VAL A 601 13.90 15.48 12.41
CA VAL A 601 13.66 16.42 13.52
C VAL A 601 14.89 17.28 13.76
N GLU A 602 16.07 16.67 13.90
CA GLU A 602 17.32 17.39 14.12
C GLU A 602 17.62 18.39 12.99
N GLU A 603 17.47 17.97 11.74
CA GLU A 603 17.73 18.78 10.54
C GLU A 603 16.75 19.97 10.46
N TRP A 604 15.48 19.76 10.79
CA TRP A 604 14.46 20.82 10.76
C TRP A 604 14.60 21.77 11.94
N MET A 605 14.84 21.26 13.14
CA MET A 605 15.02 22.10 14.32
C MET A 605 16.33 22.90 14.28
N ASN A 606 17.35 22.40 13.57
CA ASN A 606 18.60 23.13 13.37
C ASN A 606 18.56 24.16 12.24
N ASP A 607 17.51 24.16 11.41
CA ASP A 607 17.35 25.07 10.30
C ASP A 607 17.30 26.54 10.78
N PRO A 608 17.99 27.48 10.11
CA PRO A 608 17.95 28.90 10.47
C PRO A 608 16.55 29.52 10.48
N LEU A 609 15.61 29.05 9.64
CA LEU A 609 14.23 29.51 9.63
C LEU A 609 13.47 29.02 10.87
N PHE A 610 13.72 27.79 11.31
CA PHE A 610 13.09 27.23 12.50
C PHE A 610 13.57 27.97 13.77
N LYS A 611 14.87 28.20 13.87
CA LYS A 611 15.48 28.97 14.99
C LYS A 611 14.99 30.42 15.08
N LYS A 612 14.40 30.96 14.01
CA LYS A 612 13.83 32.32 13.97
C LYS A 612 12.34 32.39 14.33
N LEU A 613 11.65 31.25 14.50
CA LEU A 613 10.25 31.25 14.88
C LEU A 613 10.06 31.83 16.28
N ASN A 614 8.99 32.58 16.49
CA ASN A 614 8.69 33.17 17.80
C ASN A 614 8.48 32.08 18.85
N VAL A 615 7.81 30.99 18.47
CA VAL A 615 7.56 29.83 19.34
C VAL A 615 8.86 29.21 19.87
N VAL A 616 9.93 29.21 19.06
CA VAL A 616 11.24 28.69 19.44
C VAL A 616 11.95 29.67 20.37
N GLN A 617 11.92 30.96 20.05
CA GLN A 617 12.52 32.01 20.88
C GLN A 617 11.90 32.10 22.27
N ASN A 618 10.60 31.79 22.38
CA ASN A 618 9.86 31.76 23.64
C ASN A 618 9.96 30.43 24.40
N ASN A 619 10.72 29.45 23.88
CA ASN A 619 10.87 28.11 24.46
C ASN A 619 9.51 27.38 24.65
N LYS A 620 8.66 27.44 23.61
CA LYS A 620 7.30 26.87 23.59
C LYS A 620 7.13 25.77 22.53
N VAL A 621 8.19 25.02 22.25
CA VAL A 621 8.17 23.84 21.40
C VAL A 621 8.13 22.59 22.27
N VAL A 622 7.10 21.77 22.12
CA VAL A 622 6.79 20.66 23.03
C VAL A 622 6.61 19.39 22.23
N GLN A 623 7.41 18.37 22.55
CA GLN A 623 7.19 17.04 22.00
C GLN A 623 6.03 16.37 22.74
N VAL A 624 5.14 15.74 21.98
CA VAL A 624 3.98 15.02 22.50
C VAL A 624 3.91 13.61 21.92
N ASP A 625 3.12 12.75 22.57
CA ASP A 625 2.97 11.36 22.18
C ASP A 625 2.12 11.20 20.91
N GLU A 626 2.62 10.45 19.92
CA GLU A 626 1.92 10.25 18.64
C GLU A 626 0.64 9.41 18.79
N ALA A 627 0.60 8.44 19.70
CA ALA A 627 -0.59 7.61 19.89
C ALA A 627 -1.74 8.49 20.38
N ILE A 628 -1.48 9.30 21.40
CA ILE A 628 -2.47 10.19 22.02
C ILE A 628 -2.88 11.33 21.07
N TRP A 629 -1.93 12.00 20.41
CA TRP A 629 -2.23 13.21 19.63
C TRP A 629 -2.76 12.95 18.22
N ASN A 630 -2.67 11.71 17.72
CA ASN A 630 -3.04 11.42 16.34
C ASN A 630 -3.42 9.97 16.03
N THR A 631 -2.52 9.00 16.26
CA THR A 631 -2.64 7.69 15.59
C THR A 631 -3.61 6.71 16.22
N ALA A 632 -3.86 6.81 17.53
CA ALA A 632 -4.88 6.00 18.17
C ALA A 632 -6.29 6.52 17.82
N GLY A 633 -6.47 7.84 17.89
CA GLY A 633 -7.55 8.57 17.21
C GLY A 633 -8.97 8.29 17.72
N GLY A 634 -9.11 7.65 18.88
CA GLY A 634 -10.39 7.23 19.45
C GLY A 634 -10.75 7.93 20.76
N TYR A 635 -11.77 7.38 21.44
CA TYR A 635 -12.34 7.93 22.67
C TYR A 635 -11.34 8.04 23.82
N LYS A 636 -10.52 7.00 24.06
CA LYS A 636 -9.56 6.99 25.18
C LYS A 636 -8.44 7.98 24.92
N ALA A 637 -7.90 8.01 23.70
CA ALA A 637 -6.90 8.99 23.28
C ALA A 637 -7.43 10.42 23.37
N ALA A 638 -8.70 10.67 23.06
CA ALA A 638 -9.29 12.01 23.15
C ALA A 638 -9.37 12.51 24.59
N ASN A 639 -9.69 11.62 25.54
CA ASN A 639 -9.68 11.92 26.96
C ASN A 639 -8.25 12.20 27.48
N LEU A 640 -7.25 11.41 27.05
CA LEU A 640 -5.85 11.63 27.40
C LEU A 640 -5.29 12.92 26.81
N LEU A 641 -5.63 13.22 25.55
CA LEU A 641 -5.24 14.46 24.89
C LEU A 641 -5.83 15.68 25.63
N LEU A 642 -7.08 15.59 26.08
CA LEU A 642 -7.70 16.61 26.92
C LEU A 642 -6.93 16.79 28.24
N ASP A 643 -6.54 15.70 28.90
CA ASP A 643 -5.74 15.74 30.14
C ASP A 643 -4.38 16.41 29.93
N GLU A 644 -3.68 16.10 28.84
CA GLU A 644 -2.40 16.72 28.52
C GLU A 644 -2.54 18.22 28.23
N ILE A 645 -3.60 18.64 27.54
CA ILE A 645 -3.90 20.06 27.30
C ILE A 645 -4.19 20.77 28.63
N VAL A 646 -5.04 20.19 29.48
CA VAL A 646 -5.37 20.74 30.80
C VAL A 646 -4.12 20.91 31.66
N ALA A 647 -3.25 19.90 31.68
CA ALA A 647 -1.99 19.92 32.42
C ALA A 647 -1.02 20.97 31.86
N TYR A 648 -0.83 21.03 30.54
CA TYR A 648 0.10 21.98 29.93
C TYR A 648 -0.31 23.44 30.16
N PHE A 649 -1.60 23.74 30.07
CA PHE A 649 -2.13 25.10 30.23
C PHE A 649 -2.49 25.46 31.68
N ASP A 650 -2.27 24.57 32.66
CA ASP A 650 -2.67 24.75 34.06
C ASP A 650 -4.14 25.23 34.16
N ILE A 651 -5.06 24.47 33.55
CA ILE A 651 -6.50 24.75 33.59
C ILE A 651 -7.06 24.10 34.85
N LYS A 652 -7.47 24.93 35.82
CA LYS A 652 -7.87 24.49 37.18
C LYS A 652 -9.33 24.10 37.27
#